data_AF-A0A6A4XRL5-F1
#
_entry.id   AF-A0A6A4XRL5-F1
#
_cell.length_a   1.000
_cell.length_b   1.000
_cell.length_c   1.000
_cell.angle_alpha   90.00
_cell.angle_beta   90.00
_cell.angle_gamma   90.00
#
_symmetry.space_group_name_H-M   'P 1'
#
loop_
_entity.id
_entity.type
_entity.pdbx_description
1 polymer ?
#
loop_
_entity_poly.entity_id
_entity_poly.type
_entity_poly.pdbx_seq_one_letter_code
_entity_poly.pdbx_strand_id
1 'polypeptide(L)'
;DFLHLYLTASTLGIRLVEQPFHRQVELKAKFIAILGHPVPNACYIVAPEHRLSLEMKFQEWAYENNPLAPTLQQYLVAQRFVDIFDECDALLHHRYQLVYAMGSPTALDNCEIRAATAQVLLALLNSCLPRSALGRWLSLHGLSDTKQCGGAYCGIRLKVGISKEARSELRQLIVDELVKNPPEEFTWLRHKCRKQPMRARMTKAIISNNENIEVKIAEPTHFMYFLALRGLLGFGLLEYALEQRPRVHFGIDPNRKPKRVAVPFRAADVPANRAEFGHPEVTILLTTLAYYYQGLTESQMMEALDVLLAFGRPARKKAYESWFESVRNGLSKDELEMLNDASKLDKSNPTQMALFVRTFAKSTELINFWLRRCVFRWDLTQYPERIAASSWDLANSLRIKGFSGTNESNMILPYQIKLSETEIPSLRATNGLMLHCLLSYTMSCHVLPSAGYVWQSLVDFVLAQGHEALVDTGSLLAGISNHAIAQYMLASEQLRTHFRAVVYFDPVLNQWMAWHRQTRYLVPLRDSSIKERDACVIFDDARSRGTDMKLNSDAVAVLTLGPKLTKDKLMQGAGRMRLLGKGQRVVVVATKEVQDAMATNVQNGGMTISNVLEWVVGNTATCIEAGLTIWSQQGLWFAQSQQEETGSVIPEDMALTTLYEAPSDVQPLGDTVRRQINDKKLSLKDAMVAKIAYVCDRLGAKIQVSMQYGEECERELQLEEEVQKELEKQYPVQEASIEPKWAYATALRAHQVDGIPVAVETLTESVRRRWMPANLHAIQWPATIHGSTHFFNTIQVTTTVDFTRLVDMALRFPNGDVLLLSDMEADEMLGLLWDEAGTTRVELVNLSMLVLAQDLNEPRVSMARGTSNTTSWMQDTTVGAALQVVNGATMFGPKESVVKSQREAAVEKMLANSDARHAMFELVASRGEARNWNASDLDFICNNLSVLDEM
;
A
#
# COMPACT_ATOMS: atom_id res chain seq x y z
N ASP A 1 -3.99 -7.65 -19.89
CA ASP A 1 -2.99 -8.11 -20.89
C ASP A 1 -1.60 -8.42 -20.35
N PHE A 2 -0.99 -7.59 -19.49
CA PHE A 2 0.34 -7.88 -18.91
C PHE A 2 0.44 -9.30 -18.29
N LEU A 3 -0.54 -9.71 -17.49
CA LEU A 3 -0.49 -11.02 -16.82
C LEU A 3 -0.62 -12.21 -17.79
N HIS A 4 -1.37 -12.08 -18.88
CA HIS A 4 -1.49 -13.14 -19.91
C HIS A 4 -0.24 -13.25 -20.81
N LEU A 5 0.49 -12.14 -20.98
CA LEU A 5 1.70 -12.05 -21.79
C LEU A 5 2.97 -12.50 -21.04
N TYR A 6 3.02 -12.33 -19.72
CA TYR A 6 4.26 -12.54 -18.94
C TYR A 6 4.19 -13.66 -17.89
N LEU A 7 3.00 -14.17 -17.55
CA LEU A 7 2.90 -15.40 -16.78
C LEU A 7 2.78 -16.57 -17.76
N THR A 8 3.47 -17.66 -17.45
CA THR A 8 3.32 -18.98 -18.06
C THR A 8 1.89 -19.56 -17.96
N ALA A 9 0.91 -18.76 -17.56
CA ALA A 9 -0.49 -19.11 -17.55
C ALA A 9 -0.97 -19.49 -18.97
N SER A 10 -0.61 -18.72 -20.00
CA SER A 10 -0.88 -19.07 -21.41
C SER A 10 -0.23 -20.39 -21.81
N THR A 11 1.04 -20.61 -21.45
CA THR A 11 1.77 -21.85 -21.74
C THR A 11 1.30 -23.07 -20.94
N LEU A 12 0.63 -22.87 -19.79
CA LEU A 12 -0.04 -23.91 -19.00
C LEU A 12 -1.54 -24.01 -19.31
N GLY A 13 -2.04 -23.24 -20.28
CA GLY A 13 -3.46 -23.14 -20.65
C GLY A 13 -4.38 -22.56 -19.56
N ILE A 14 -3.82 -21.93 -18.52
CA ILE A 14 -4.54 -21.32 -17.39
C ILE A 14 -5.03 -19.92 -17.78
N ARG A 15 -6.34 -19.69 -17.75
CA ARG A 15 -6.96 -18.39 -18.03
C ARG A 15 -6.98 -17.54 -16.77
N LEU A 16 -6.41 -16.35 -16.82
CA LEU A 16 -6.55 -15.37 -15.74
C LEU A 16 -7.86 -14.58 -15.91
N VAL A 17 -8.70 -14.59 -14.88
CA VAL A 17 -10.02 -13.94 -14.87
C VAL A 17 -10.07 -12.97 -13.71
N GLU A 18 -10.39 -11.72 -13.98
CA GLU A 18 -10.71 -10.74 -12.93
C GLU A 18 -12.20 -10.79 -12.62
N GLN A 19 -12.55 -10.78 -11.34
CA GLN A 19 -13.95 -10.77 -10.91
C GLN A 19 -14.21 -9.61 -9.94
N PRO A 20 -14.16 -8.36 -10.42
CA PRO A 20 -14.53 -7.21 -9.60
C PRO A 20 -16.02 -7.28 -9.28
N PHE A 21 -16.37 -7.03 -8.02
CA PHE A 21 -17.75 -6.89 -7.59
C PHE A 21 -17.90 -5.75 -6.59
N HIS A 22 -19.05 -5.10 -6.65
CA HIS A 22 -19.38 -3.89 -5.90
C HIS A 22 -20.87 -3.93 -5.54
N ARG A 23 -21.27 -3.48 -4.35
CA ARG A 23 -22.67 -3.43 -3.89
C ARG A 23 -23.65 -2.83 -4.90
N GLN A 24 -23.21 -1.80 -5.62
CA GLN A 24 -24.00 -1.02 -6.59
C GLN A 24 -24.31 -1.80 -7.88
N VAL A 25 -23.61 -2.90 -8.14
CA VAL A 25 -23.86 -3.73 -9.33
C VAL A 25 -25.28 -4.29 -9.23
N GLU A 26 -26.09 -3.96 -10.24
CA GLU A 26 -27.44 -4.50 -10.37
C GLU A 26 -27.38 -5.98 -10.78
N LEU A 27 -27.31 -6.84 -9.78
CA LEU A 27 -27.13 -8.27 -9.97
C LEU A 27 -28.47 -8.95 -10.37
N LYS A 28 -28.69 -9.14 -11.68
CA LYS A 28 -29.86 -9.84 -12.24
C LYS A 28 -29.64 -11.35 -12.26
N ALA A 29 -30.72 -12.13 -12.33
CA ALA A 29 -30.65 -13.61 -12.42
C ALA A 29 -29.68 -14.12 -13.49
N LYS A 30 -29.64 -13.48 -14.68
CA LYS A 30 -28.70 -13.82 -15.75
C LYS A 30 -27.22 -13.62 -15.37
N PHE A 31 -26.92 -12.61 -14.55
CA PHE A 31 -25.54 -12.33 -14.10
C PHE A 31 -25.12 -13.31 -13.02
N ILE A 32 -26.04 -13.72 -12.13
CA ILE A 32 -25.80 -14.81 -11.18
C ILE A 32 -25.51 -16.12 -11.93
N ALA A 33 -26.25 -16.40 -13.01
CA ALA A 33 -25.99 -17.56 -13.86
C ALA A 33 -24.59 -17.49 -14.51
N ILE A 34 -24.17 -16.33 -15.03
CA ILE A 34 -22.82 -16.10 -15.57
C ILE A 34 -21.74 -16.34 -14.51
N LEU A 35 -21.92 -15.78 -13.31
CA LEU A 35 -21.00 -16.01 -12.19
C LEU A 35 -20.87 -17.51 -11.89
N GLY A 36 -21.98 -18.25 -11.95
CA GLY A 36 -22.03 -19.70 -11.74
C GLY A 36 -21.44 -20.55 -12.86
N HIS A 37 -21.10 -19.99 -14.03
CA HIS A 37 -20.49 -20.74 -15.12
C HIS A 37 -18.99 -20.93 -14.88
N PRO A 38 -18.49 -22.16 -14.66
CA PRO A 38 -17.08 -22.38 -14.41
C PRO A 38 -16.28 -22.14 -15.69
N VAL A 39 -15.25 -21.30 -15.60
CA VAL A 39 -14.24 -21.20 -16.65
C VAL A 39 -13.23 -22.35 -16.44
N PRO A 40 -13.13 -23.32 -17.36
CA PRO A 40 -12.20 -24.43 -17.22
C PRO A 40 -10.76 -23.92 -17.27
N ASN A 41 -9.90 -24.49 -16.40
CA ASN A 41 -8.50 -24.13 -16.25
C ASN A 41 -8.29 -22.61 -16.08
N ALA A 42 -8.89 -22.02 -15.05
CA ALA A 42 -8.79 -20.57 -14.80
C ALA A 42 -8.31 -20.25 -13.38
N CYS A 43 -7.61 -19.13 -13.24
CA CYS A 43 -7.23 -18.51 -11.97
C CYS A 43 -7.96 -17.17 -11.85
N TYR A 44 -8.67 -16.99 -10.74
CA TYR A 44 -9.43 -15.77 -10.49
C TYR A 44 -8.62 -14.83 -9.61
N ILE A 45 -8.39 -13.61 -10.09
CA ILE A 45 -7.71 -12.56 -9.34
C ILE A 45 -8.80 -11.63 -8.80
N VAL A 46 -8.95 -11.63 -7.47
CA VAL A 46 -10.04 -10.94 -6.79
C VAL A 46 -9.48 -10.20 -5.58
N ALA A 47 -9.73 -8.88 -5.52
CA ALA A 47 -9.41 -8.11 -4.33
C ALA A 47 -10.33 -8.52 -3.15
N PRO A 48 -9.85 -8.53 -1.89
CA PRO A 48 -10.64 -8.92 -0.72
C PRO A 48 -12.01 -8.24 -0.65
N GLU A 49 -12.07 -6.95 -0.95
CA GLU A 49 -13.29 -6.14 -0.90
C GLU A 49 -14.33 -6.58 -1.94
N HIS A 50 -13.92 -7.09 -3.11
CA HIS A 50 -14.83 -7.56 -4.14
C HIS A 50 -15.49 -8.88 -3.74
N ARG A 51 -14.71 -9.80 -3.18
CA ARG A 51 -15.22 -11.07 -2.66
C ARG A 51 -16.20 -10.82 -1.52
N LEU A 52 -15.77 -10.09 -0.49
CA LEU A 52 -16.61 -9.81 0.67
C LEU A 52 -17.84 -8.99 0.29
N SER A 53 -17.74 -8.09 -0.69
CA SER A 53 -18.91 -7.37 -1.21
C SER A 53 -19.97 -8.32 -1.77
N LEU A 54 -19.57 -9.37 -2.47
CA LEU A 54 -20.51 -10.33 -3.06
C LEU A 54 -21.19 -11.19 -1.98
N GLU A 55 -20.44 -11.57 -0.95
CA GLU A 55 -20.97 -12.27 0.23
C GLU A 55 -21.92 -11.37 1.04
N MET A 56 -21.56 -10.10 1.25
CA MET A 56 -22.41 -9.11 1.91
C MET A 56 -23.65 -8.75 1.11
N LYS A 57 -23.61 -8.81 -0.24
CA LYS A 57 -24.78 -8.62 -1.09
C LYS A 57 -25.87 -9.64 -0.82
N PHE A 58 -25.47 -10.89 -0.56
CA PHE A 58 -26.41 -11.92 -0.11
C PHE A 58 -27.05 -11.56 1.23
N GLN A 59 -26.26 -11.10 2.21
CA GLN A 59 -26.77 -10.70 3.53
C GLN A 59 -27.77 -9.53 3.44
N GLU A 60 -27.44 -8.52 2.64
CA GLU A 60 -28.34 -7.39 2.33
C GLU A 60 -29.66 -7.89 1.75
N TRP A 61 -29.59 -8.75 0.73
CA TRP A 61 -30.77 -9.29 0.07
C TRP A 61 -31.62 -10.22 0.93
N ALA A 62 -30.98 -11.01 1.79
CA ALA A 62 -31.69 -11.84 2.76
C ALA A 62 -32.49 -10.96 3.73
N TYR A 63 -31.87 -9.88 4.23
CA TYR A 63 -32.54 -8.91 5.10
C TYR A 63 -33.70 -8.18 4.40
N GLU A 64 -33.53 -7.81 3.13
CA GLU A 64 -34.56 -7.16 2.31
C GLU A 64 -35.62 -8.12 1.74
N ASN A 65 -35.54 -9.42 2.03
CA ASN A 65 -36.40 -10.47 1.46
C ASN A 65 -36.41 -10.49 -0.08
N ASN A 66 -35.26 -10.28 -0.71
CA ASN A 66 -35.12 -10.30 -2.16
C ASN A 66 -35.26 -11.73 -2.72
N PRO A 67 -36.08 -11.96 -3.76
CA PRO A 67 -36.32 -13.30 -4.31
C PRO A 67 -35.08 -13.96 -4.94
N LEU A 68 -34.03 -13.21 -5.27
CA LEU A 68 -32.78 -13.75 -5.82
C LEU A 68 -31.77 -14.16 -4.75
N ALA A 69 -32.01 -13.85 -3.47
CA ALA A 69 -31.10 -14.21 -2.37
C ALA A 69 -30.77 -15.71 -2.33
N PRO A 70 -31.75 -16.64 -2.46
CA PRO A 70 -31.45 -18.08 -2.46
C PRO A 70 -30.61 -18.52 -3.65
N THR A 71 -30.78 -17.89 -4.82
CA THR A 71 -29.99 -18.20 -6.02
C THR A 71 -28.54 -17.75 -5.84
N LEU A 72 -28.32 -16.56 -5.26
CA LEU A 72 -26.98 -16.08 -4.94
C LEU A 72 -26.31 -16.94 -3.86
N GLN A 73 -27.07 -17.37 -2.84
CA GLN A 73 -26.57 -18.27 -1.80
C GLN A 73 -26.10 -19.60 -2.38
N GLN A 74 -26.90 -20.21 -3.27
CA GLN A 74 -26.53 -21.46 -3.95
C GLN A 74 -25.21 -21.31 -4.72
N TYR A 75 -25.02 -20.17 -5.40
CA TYR A 75 -23.76 -19.87 -6.08
C TYR A 75 -22.58 -19.75 -5.11
N LEU A 76 -22.72 -18.98 -4.03
CA LEU A 76 -21.67 -18.78 -3.04
C LEU A 76 -21.25 -20.11 -2.38
N VAL A 77 -22.21 -21.00 -2.10
CA VAL A 77 -21.95 -22.34 -1.56
C VAL A 77 -21.34 -23.28 -2.60
N ALA A 78 -21.73 -23.15 -3.87
CA ALA A 78 -21.24 -24.00 -4.95
C ALA A 78 -19.79 -23.68 -5.36
N GLN A 79 -19.18 -22.61 -4.86
CA GLN A 79 -17.81 -22.22 -5.17
C GLN A 79 -16.83 -23.34 -4.79
N ARG A 80 -16.11 -23.88 -5.79
CA ARG A 80 -15.12 -24.97 -5.62
C ARG A 80 -13.68 -24.47 -5.70
N PHE A 81 -13.44 -23.19 -5.41
CA PHE A 81 -12.12 -22.59 -5.50
C PHE A 81 -11.17 -23.14 -4.44
N VAL A 82 -9.89 -23.11 -4.78
CA VAL A 82 -8.81 -23.14 -3.80
C VAL A 82 -8.36 -21.69 -3.66
N ASP A 83 -8.65 -21.09 -2.51
CA ASP A 83 -8.25 -19.71 -2.24
C ASP A 83 -6.76 -19.66 -1.93
N ILE A 84 -6.03 -18.79 -2.63
CA ILE A 84 -4.60 -18.58 -2.42
C ILE A 84 -4.40 -17.14 -1.96
N PHE A 85 -3.99 -16.97 -0.71
CA PHE A 85 -3.65 -15.68 -0.13
C PHE A 85 -2.14 -15.46 -0.18
N ASP A 86 -1.71 -14.43 -0.88
CA ASP A 86 -0.36 -13.88 -0.71
C ASP A 86 -0.36 -12.82 0.39
N GLU A 87 0.74 -12.70 1.14
CA GLU A 87 0.85 -11.82 2.32
C GLU A 87 -0.35 -11.93 3.27
N CYS A 88 -0.66 -13.17 3.68
CA CYS A 88 -1.88 -13.49 4.42
C CYS A 88 -2.01 -12.76 5.76
N ASP A 89 -0.90 -12.36 6.38
CA ASP A 89 -0.86 -11.54 7.59
C ASP A 89 -1.37 -10.10 7.35
N ALA A 90 -1.12 -9.54 6.17
CA ALA A 90 -1.65 -8.25 5.75
C ALA A 90 -3.13 -8.36 5.34
N LEU A 91 -3.48 -9.38 4.55
CA LEU A 91 -4.87 -9.58 4.08
C LEU A 91 -5.84 -9.92 5.22
N LEU A 92 -5.38 -10.67 6.22
CA LEU A 92 -6.20 -11.11 7.35
C LEU A 92 -6.02 -10.25 8.60
N HIS A 93 -5.50 -9.03 8.43
CA HIS A 93 -5.27 -8.10 9.53
C HIS A 93 -6.60 -7.70 10.21
N HIS A 94 -6.66 -7.80 11.54
CA HIS A 94 -7.87 -7.53 12.36
C HIS A 94 -8.45 -6.11 12.21
N ARG A 95 -7.67 -5.14 11.74
CA ARG A 95 -8.15 -3.76 11.50
C ARG A 95 -9.06 -3.63 10.27
N TYR A 96 -8.95 -4.56 9.33
CA TYR A 96 -9.73 -4.50 8.09
C TYR A 96 -11.19 -4.91 8.35
N GLN A 97 -12.10 -4.02 7.99
CA GLN A 97 -13.53 -4.29 7.99
C GLN A 97 -14.22 -3.59 6.81
N LEU A 98 -14.94 -4.35 6.00
CA LEU A 98 -15.84 -3.83 4.97
C LEU A 98 -17.22 -3.59 5.58
N VAL A 99 -17.83 -2.42 5.36
CA VAL A 99 -19.10 -2.02 5.99
C VAL A 99 -20.12 -1.55 4.96
N TYR A 100 -21.31 -2.13 5.01
CA TYR A 100 -22.50 -1.66 4.28
C TYR A 100 -23.42 -0.95 5.25
N ALA A 101 -23.58 0.34 5.04
CA ALA A 101 -24.63 1.14 5.65
C ALA A 101 -26.01 0.63 5.23
N MET A 102 -26.91 0.41 6.19
CA MET A 102 -28.27 -0.09 5.98
C MET A 102 -29.31 0.91 6.50
N GLY A 103 -30.45 1.00 5.81
CA GLY A 103 -31.50 1.96 6.11
C GLY A 103 -31.26 3.36 5.53
N SER A 104 -32.09 4.31 5.95
CA SER A 104 -32.03 5.69 5.42
C SER A 104 -30.95 6.53 6.11
N PRO A 105 -30.18 7.34 5.35
CA PRO A 105 -29.19 8.24 5.92
C PRO A 105 -29.85 9.29 6.83
N THR A 106 -29.28 9.51 8.01
CA THR A 106 -29.70 10.57 8.93
C THR A 106 -28.50 11.42 9.35
N ALA A 107 -28.75 12.68 9.72
CA ALA A 107 -27.69 13.54 10.23
C ALA A 107 -27.16 13.01 11.58
N LEU A 108 -25.85 13.12 11.81
CA LEU A 108 -25.23 12.74 13.08
C LEU A 108 -25.88 13.50 14.26
N ASP A 109 -26.23 12.74 15.30
CA ASP A 109 -26.78 13.27 16.55
C ASP A 109 -25.89 14.37 17.15
N ASN A 110 -26.48 15.53 17.50
CA ASN A 110 -25.79 16.65 18.14
C ASN A 110 -24.48 17.08 17.42
N CYS A 111 -24.41 16.96 16.09
CA CYS A 111 -23.19 17.21 15.31
C CYS A 111 -22.53 18.57 15.60
N GLU A 112 -23.32 19.65 15.72
CA GLU A 112 -22.79 21.00 16.00
C GLU A 112 -22.15 21.07 17.40
N ILE A 113 -22.77 20.44 18.41
CA ILE A 113 -22.26 20.42 19.79
C ILE A 113 -20.95 19.63 19.84
N ARG A 114 -20.88 18.47 19.17
CA ARG A 114 -19.66 17.65 19.08
C ARG A 114 -18.52 18.42 18.42
N ALA A 115 -18.79 19.03 17.25
CA ALA A 115 -17.80 19.81 16.52
C ALA A 115 -17.32 21.04 17.28
N ALA A 116 -18.25 21.81 17.87
CA ALA A 116 -17.90 22.98 18.67
C ALA A 116 -17.06 22.60 19.90
N THR A 117 -17.42 21.52 20.60
CA THR A 117 -16.65 21.04 21.76
C THR A 117 -15.23 20.66 21.37
N ALA A 118 -15.06 19.87 20.29
CA ALA A 118 -13.74 19.48 19.80
C ALA A 118 -12.89 20.70 19.41
N GLN A 119 -13.47 21.65 18.67
CA GLN A 119 -12.78 22.87 18.23
C GLN A 119 -12.39 23.77 19.40
N VAL A 120 -13.23 23.89 20.44
CA VAL A 120 -12.93 24.62 21.68
C VAL A 120 -11.73 24.01 22.41
N LEU A 121 -11.69 22.68 22.56
CA LEU A 121 -10.57 22.02 23.23
C LEU A 121 -9.26 22.22 22.45
N LEU A 122 -9.29 22.09 21.12
CA LEU A 122 -8.13 22.35 20.27
C LEU A 122 -7.68 23.82 20.33
N ALA A 123 -8.62 24.76 20.35
CA ALA A 123 -8.32 26.19 20.49
C ALA A 123 -7.67 26.50 21.84
N LEU A 124 -8.16 25.91 22.94
CA LEU A 124 -7.60 26.06 24.28
C LEU A 124 -6.15 25.59 24.34
N LEU A 125 -5.85 24.44 23.73
CA LEU A 125 -4.47 23.95 23.60
C LEU A 125 -3.62 24.91 22.76
N ASN A 126 -4.17 25.41 21.64
CA ASN A 126 -3.47 26.30 20.71
C ASN A 126 -3.13 27.67 21.31
N SER A 127 -3.99 28.21 22.17
CA SER A 127 -3.84 29.54 22.77
C SER A 127 -3.20 29.53 24.17
N CYS A 128 -2.81 28.37 24.69
CA CYS A 128 -2.27 28.30 26.05
C CYS A 128 -0.92 29.04 26.15
N LEU A 129 -0.76 29.83 27.22
CA LEU A 129 0.49 30.55 27.44
C LEU A 129 1.59 29.55 27.83
N PRO A 130 2.82 29.62 27.29
CA PRO A 130 3.91 28.70 27.63
C PRO A 130 4.21 28.61 29.14
N ARG A 131 3.94 29.69 29.88
CA ARG A 131 4.14 29.77 31.35
C ARG A 131 2.97 29.21 32.17
N SER A 132 1.82 28.95 31.54
CA SER A 132 0.66 28.35 32.21
C SER A 132 0.96 26.90 32.62
N ALA A 133 0.19 26.33 33.55
CA ALA A 133 0.36 24.93 33.93
C ALA A 133 0.18 23.99 32.73
N LEU A 134 -0.84 24.24 31.90
CA LEU A 134 -1.09 23.50 30.66
C LEU A 134 0.03 23.69 29.63
N GLY A 135 0.52 24.93 29.44
CA GLY A 135 1.63 25.20 28.52
C GLY A 135 2.94 24.52 28.92
N ARG A 136 3.23 24.46 30.23
CA ARG A 136 4.40 23.71 30.75
C ARG A 136 4.23 22.21 30.54
N TRP A 137 3.03 21.68 30.79
CA TRP A 137 2.72 20.27 30.54
C TRP A 137 2.92 19.91 29.07
N LEU A 138 2.38 20.72 28.15
CA LEU A 138 2.54 20.52 26.70
C LEU A 138 3.99 20.68 26.24
N SER A 139 4.78 21.55 26.86
CA SER A 139 6.22 21.66 26.54
C SER A 139 6.99 20.39 26.94
N LEU A 140 6.56 19.70 27.99
CA LEU A 140 7.19 18.47 28.47
C LEU A 140 6.76 17.24 27.66
N HIS A 141 5.45 17.08 27.45
CA HIS A 141 4.84 15.87 26.89
C HIS A 141 4.36 16.01 25.45
N GLY A 142 4.33 17.22 24.90
CA GLY A 142 3.89 17.50 23.53
C GLY A 142 5.01 17.89 22.58
N LEU A 143 4.64 18.00 21.31
CA LEU A 143 5.41 18.56 20.20
C LEU A 143 4.60 19.73 19.63
N SER A 144 5.27 20.81 19.22
CA SER A 144 4.63 21.97 18.59
C SER A 144 5.55 22.62 17.56
N ASP A 145 4.96 23.22 16.54
CA ASP A 145 5.66 24.04 15.55
C ASP A 145 5.40 25.52 15.87
N THR A 146 6.35 26.15 16.52
CA THR A 146 6.24 27.54 17.00
C THR A 146 6.46 28.58 15.90
N LYS A 147 6.69 28.18 14.65
CA LYS A 147 6.99 29.08 13.52
C LYS A 147 5.76 29.61 12.77
N GLN A 148 4.54 29.26 13.17
CA GLN A 148 3.34 29.60 12.40
C GLN A 148 2.84 31.04 12.63
N CYS A 149 2.15 31.59 11.63
CA CYS A 149 1.55 32.94 11.63
C CYS A 149 0.41 33.07 12.67
N GLY A 150 0.09 34.31 13.05
CA GLY A 150 -1.02 34.60 13.97
C GLY A 150 -2.35 34.03 13.48
N GLY A 151 -3.03 33.26 14.33
CA GLY A 151 -4.31 32.62 14.04
C GLY A 151 -4.22 31.19 13.48
N ALA A 152 -3.02 30.69 13.21
CA ALA A 152 -2.82 29.32 12.75
C ALA A 152 -2.65 28.31 13.92
N TYR A 153 -2.80 27.02 13.62
CA TYR A 153 -2.61 25.96 14.59
C TYR A 153 -1.13 25.65 14.80
N CYS A 154 -0.64 25.70 16.04
CA CYS A 154 0.75 25.47 16.44
C CYS A 154 1.23 24.00 16.29
N GLY A 155 0.54 23.19 15.49
CA GLY A 155 0.93 21.82 15.18
C GLY A 155 1.00 20.89 16.39
N ILE A 156 0.21 21.14 17.44
CA ILE A 156 0.30 20.43 18.72
C ILE A 156 0.01 18.93 18.53
N ARG A 157 0.93 18.10 19.02
CA ARG A 157 0.80 16.64 19.12
C ARG A 157 1.34 16.14 20.45
N LEU A 158 0.89 14.97 20.87
CA LEU A 158 1.43 14.29 22.06
C LEU A 158 2.56 13.33 21.67
N LYS A 159 3.61 13.27 22.50
CA LYS A 159 4.68 12.27 22.39
C LYS A 159 4.14 10.89 22.74
N VAL A 160 4.76 9.85 22.20
CA VAL A 160 4.46 8.46 22.59
C VAL A 160 5.02 8.17 24.00
N GLY A 161 4.38 7.26 24.74
CA GLY A 161 4.87 6.79 26.04
C GLY A 161 4.47 7.65 27.25
N ILE A 162 3.50 8.56 27.10
CA ILE A 162 2.99 9.36 28.22
C ILE A 162 2.25 8.45 29.22
N SER A 163 2.63 8.58 30.51
CA SER A 163 2.05 7.78 31.60
C SER A 163 0.57 8.09 31.83
N LYS A 164 -0.16 7.16 32.47
CA LYS A 164 -1.58 7.34 32.80
C LYS A 164 -1.81 8.54 33.72
N GLU A 165 -0.89 8.78 34.65
CA GLU A 165 -0.92 9.89 35.60
C GLU A 165 -0.77 11.23 34.88
N ALA A 166 0.18 11.34 33.96
CA ALA A 166 0.38 12.54 33.15
C ALA A 166 -0.84 12.84 32.25
N ARG A 167 -1.49 11.81 31.70
CA ARG A 167 -2.76 11.96 30.95
C ARG A 167 -3.89 12.46 31.82
N SER A 168 -4.02 11.91 33.03
CA SER A 168 -5.02 12.37 34.01
C SER A 168 -4.79 13.83 34.41
N GLU A 169 -3.52 14.22 34.59
CA GLU A 169 -3.12 15.61 34.83
C GLU A 169 -3.51 16.51 33.66
N LEU A 170 -3.25 16.11 32.40
CA LEU A 170 -3.68 16.88 31.22
C LEU A 170 -5.19 17.15 31.23
N ARG A 171 -6.01 16.11 31.45
CA ARG A 171 -7.48 16.25 31.48
C ARG A 171 -7.92 17.24 32.55
N GLN A 172 -7.34 17.15 33.74
CA GLN A 172 -7.60 18.07 34.84
C GLN A 172 -7.23 19.51 34.47
N LEU A 173 -6.04 19.72 33.89
CA LEU A 173 -5.55 21.05 33.46
C LEU A 173 -6.44 21.67 32.38
N ILE A 174 -6.94 20.87 31.43
CA ILE A 174 -7.87 21.33 30.39
C ILE A 174 -9.18 21.81 31.01
N VAL A 175 -9.78 21.01 31.91
CA VAL A 175 -11.04 21.40 32.56
C VAL A 175 -10.86 22.65 33.43
N ASP A 176 -9.74 22.76 34.13
CA ASP A 176 -9.43 23.92 34.97
C ASP A 176 -9.28 25.21 34.16
N GLU A 177 -8.61 25.14 33.00
CA GLU A 177 -8.48 26.28 32.10
C GLU A 177 -9.83 26.64 31.45
N LEU A 178 -10.63 25.64 31.06
CA LEU A 178 -11.97 25.85 30.50
C LEU A 178 -12.92 26.53 31.49
N VAL A 179 -12.86 26.15 32.79
CA VAL A 179 -13.66 26.80 33.85
C VAL A 179 -13.17 28.22 34.13
N LYS A 180 -11.85 28.46 34.05
CA LYS A 180 -11.24 29.75 34.32
C LYS A 180 -11.54 30.77 33.22
N ASN A 181 -11.38 30.37 31.97
CA ASN A 181 -11.52 31.18 30.77
C ASN A 181 -12.48 30.51 29.77
N PRO A 182 -13.79 30.41 30.09
CA PRO A 182 -14.73 29.69 29.24
C PRO A 182 -15.03 30.47 27.95
N PRO A 183 -15.04 29.80 26.79
CA PRO A 183 -15.75 30.28 25.60
C PRO A 183 -17.24 30.44 25.86
N GLU A 184 -17.95 31.09 24.93
CA GLU A 184 -19.38 31.41 25.03
C GLU A 184 -20.23 30.16 25.35
N GLU A 185 -19.93 29.06 24.66
CA GLU A 185 -20.60 27.75 24.76
C GLU A 185 -20.42 27.07 26.13
N PHE A 186 -19.39 27.45 26.90
CA PHE A 186 -19.05 26.85 28.21
C PHE A 186 -19.18 27.83 29.39
N THR A 187 -19.76 29.00 29.19
CA THR A 187 -20.02 29.96 30.28
C THR A 187 -20.85 29.35 31.42
N TRP A 188 -21.83 28.49 31.08
CA TRP A 188 -22.63 27.73 32.03
C TRP A 188 -21.78 26.83 32.94
N LEU A 189 -20.70 26.24 32.42
CA LEU A 189 -19.81 25.35 33.16
C LEU A 189 -19.09 26.15 34.26
N ARG A 190 -18.58 27.34 33.93
CA ARG A 190 -18.01 28.27 34.93
C ARG A 190 -19.01 28.64 36.01
N HIS A 191 -20.26 28.93 35.63
CA HIS A 191 -21.31 29.26 36.60
C HIS A 191 -21.62 28.10 37.56
N LYS A 192 -21.69 26.87 37.05
CA LYS A 192 -21.91 25.66 37.86
C LYS A 192 -20.70 25.33 38.75
N CYS A 193 -19.48 25.54 38.26
CA CYS A 193 -18.22 25.29 38.96
C CYS A 193 -17.77 26.41 39.92
N ARG A 194 -18.64 27.37 40.25
CA ARG A 194 -18.31 28.48 41.19
C ARG A 194 -17.91 28.00 42.59
N LYS A 195 -18.55 26.94 43.10
CA LYS A 195 -18.27 26.37 44.42
C LYS A 195 -17.29 25.20 44.29
N GLN A 196 -16.25 25.16 45.13
CA GLN A 196 -15.20 24.14 45.07
C GLN A 196 -15.72 22.69 45.10
N PRO A 197 -16.69 22.29 45.96
CA PRO A 197 -17.19 20.91 45.96
C PRO A 197 -17.91 20.53 44.65
N MET A 198 -18.66 21.47 44.06
CA MET A 198 -19.33 21.23 42.78
C MET A 198 -18.33 21.16 41.63
N ARG A 199 -17.30 22.02 41.64
CA ARG A 199 -16.20 21.98 40.67
C ARG A 199 -15.51 20.62 40.69
N ALA A 200 -15.13 20.12 41.87
CA ALA A 200 -14.47 18.81 41.99
C ALA A 200 -15.35 17.67 41.43
N ARG A 201 -16.65 17.65 41.76
CA ARG A 201 -17.58 16.64 41.24
C ARG A 201 -17.77 16.74 39.72
N MET A 202 -17.93 17.95 39.20
CA MET A 202 -18.08 18.20 37.76
C MET A 202 -16.83 17.78 36.99
N THR A 203 -15.64 18.20 37.45
CA THR A 203 -14.38 17.83 36.81
C THR A 203 -14.21 16.32 36.81
N LYS A 204 -14.43 15.67 37.95
CA LYS A 204 -14.37 14.20 38.05
C LYS A 204 -15.30 13.52 37.05
N ALA A 205 -16.54 13.99 36.93
CA ALA A 205 -17.52 13.45 35.98
C ALA A 205 -17.17 13.70 34.50
N ILE A 206 -16.35 14.71 34.18
CA ILE A 206 -15.86 14.97 32.82
C ILE A 206 -14.64 14.10 32.49
N ILE A 207 -13.70 13.95 33.41
CA ILE A 207 -12.38 13.33 33.13
C ILE A 207 -12.34 11.81 33.40
N SER A 208 -13.36 11.25 34.04
CA SER A 208 -13.52 9.81 34.29
C SER A 208 -14.55 9.20 33.34
N ASN A 209 -14.23 8.02 32.80
CA ASN A 209 -15.15 7.20 32.03
C ASN A 209 -15.90 6.16 32.88
N ASN A 210 -15.39 5.80 34.07
CA ASN A 210 -15.87 4.66 34.86
C ASN A 210 -16.82 5.05 36.01
N GLU A 211 -17.09 6.33 36.21
CA GLU A 211 -17.97 6.80 37.28
C GLU A 211 -19.36 7.18 36.78
N ASN A 212 -20.37 6.91 37.60
CA ASN A 212 -21.73 7.39 37.37
C ASN A 212 -21.79 8.91 37.37
N ILE A 213 -22.64 9.48 36.52
CA ILE A 213 -22.87 10.92 36.48
C ILE A 213 -23.77 11.32 37.65
N GLU A 214 -23.17 11.75 38.75
CA GLU A 214 -23.91 12.20 39.94
C GLU A 214 -24.30 13.68 39.91
N VAL A 215 -23.96 14.39 38.83
CA VAL A 215 -24.16 15.83 38.70
C VAL A 215 -25.43 16.11 37.90
N LYS A 216 -26.34 16.92 38.47
CA LYS A 216 -27.58 17.32 37.78
C LYS A 216 -27.36 18.52 36.87
N ILE A 217 -27.51 18.31 35.57
CA ILE A 217 -27.52 19.35 34.54
C ILE A 217 -28.93 19.46 33.99
N ALA A 218 -29.67 20.50 34.39
CA ALA A 218 -31.10 20.62 34.13
C ALA A 218 -31.43 21.02 32.69
N GLU A 219 -30.52 21.72 32.01
CA GLU A 219 -30.73 22.18 30.65
C GLU A 219 -30.23 21.13 29.65
N PRO A 220 -31.09 20.61 28.75
CA PRO A 220 -30.73 19.51 27.85
C PRO A 220 -29.50 19.81 26.98
N THR A 221 -29.40 21.02 26.44
CA THR A 221 -28.26 21.44 25.61
C THR A 221 -26.94 21.42 26.39
N HIS A 222 -26.95 21.92 27.62
CA HIS A 222 -25.77 21.88 28.49
C HIS A 222 -25.38 20.44 28.85
N PHE A 223 -26.36 19.54 28.98
CA PHE A 223 -26.08 18.12 29.20
C PHE A 223 -25.40 17.48 27.99
N MET A 224 -25.80 17.84 26.76
CA MET A 224 -25.10 17.36 25.55
C MET A 224 -23.66 17.88 25.45
N TYR A 225 -23.42 19.17 25.76
CA TYR A 225 -22.05 19.70 25.86
C TYR A 225 -21.21 18.98 26.93
N PHE A 226 -21.82 18.63 28.07
CA PHE A 226 -21.18 17.86 29.11
C PHE A 226 -20.79 16.44 28.62
N LEU A 227 -21.69 15.73 27.94
CA LEU A 227 -21.41 14.40 27.41
C LEU A 227 -20.34 14.45 26.31
N ALA A 228 -20.36 15.45 25.44
CA ALA A 228 -19.30 15.66 24.44
C ALA A 228 -17.93 15.90 25.10
N LEU A 229 -17.86 16.72 26.16
CA LEU A 229 -16.64 16.90 26.95
C LEU A 229 -16.18 15.60 27.61
N ARG A 230 -17.12 14.83 28.18
CA ARG A 230 -16.83 13.54 28.81
C ARG A 230 -16.30 12.52 27.80
N GLY A 231 -16.86 12.46 26.59
CA GLY A 231 -16.33 11.63 25.51
C GLY A 231 -14.92 12.03 25.12
N LEU A 232 -14.69 13.32 24.88
CA LEU A 232 -13.38 13.82 24.43
C LEU A 232 -12.28 13.67 25.50
N LEU A 233 -12.59 13.88 26.78
CA LEU A 233 -11.61 13.85 27.87
C LEU A 233 -11.65 12.56 28.70
N GLY A 234 -12.82 12.16 29.18
CA GLY A 234 -12.99 10.98 30.04
C GLY A 234 -12.64 9.68 29.34
N PHE A 235 -13.09 9.53 28.08
CA PHE A 235 -12.78 8.37 27.23
C PHE A 235 -11.45 8.51 26.47
N GLY A 236 -10.74 9.65 26.62
CA GLY A 236 -9.38 9.82 26.08
C GLY A 236 -9.28 10.06 24.57
N LEU A 237 -10.38 10.41 23.91
CA LEU A 237 -10.43 10.57 22.45
C LEU A 237 -9.62 11.78 21.95
N LEU A 238 -9.50 12.84 22.76
CA LEU A 238 -8.66 14.00 22.45
C LEU A 238 -7.18 13.60 22.46
N GLU A 239 -6.72 12.90 23.49
CA GLU A 239 -5.33 12.43 23.56
C GLU A 239 -5.01 11.48 22.40
N TYR A 240 -5.92 10.54 22.10
CA TYR A 240 -5.79 9.66 20.95
C TYR A 240 -5.56 10.45 19.66
N ALA A 241 -6.41 11.45 19.37
CA ALA A 241 -6.28 12.24 18.14
C ALA A 241 -4.97 13.04 18.09
N LEU A 242 -4.51 13.58 19.22
CA LEU A 242 -3.26 14.34 19.30
C LEU A 242 -2.01 13.45 19.19
N GLU A 243 -2.12 12.15 19.46
CA GLU A 243 -1.04 11.19 19.22
C GLU A 243 -0.93 10.79 17.76
N GLN A 244 -2.01 10.91 16.98
CA GLN A 244 -2.00 10.55 15.57
C GLN A 244 -1.10 11.49 14.75
N ARG A 245 -0.41 10.92 13.76
CA ARG A 245 0.50 11.64 12.87
C ARG A 245 -0.25 12.11 11.61
N PRO A 246 -0.35 13.42 11.35
CA PRO A 246 -0.96 13.90 10.11
C PRO A 246 -0.14 13.42 8.90
N ARG A 247 -0.83 13.05 7.83
CA ARG A 247 -0.29 12.45 6.60
C ARG A 247 0.45 11.12 6.78
N VAL A 248 0.36 10.48 7.95
CA VAL A 248 0.90 9.14 8.19
C VAL A 248 -0.18 8.20 8.70
N HIS A 249 -0.98 8.66 9.67
CA HIS A 249 -2.12 7.90 10.19
C HIS A 249 -3.45 8.44 9.66
N PHE A 250 -3.53 9.74 9.35
CA PHE A 250 -4.75 10.36 8.85
C PHE A 250 -4.48 11.59 7.97
N GLY A 251 -5.45 12.00 7.16
CA GLY A 251 -5.40 13.21 6.34
C GLY A 251 -6.61 13.35 5.42
N ILE A 252 -6.61 14.35 4.55
CA ILE A 252 -7.64 14.51 3.52
C ILE A 252 -7.19 13.84 2.22
N ASP A 253 -8.07 13.05 1.62
CA ASP A 253 -7.88 12.55 0.26
C ASP A 253 -8.47 13.57 -0.74
N PRO A 254 -7.64 14.21 -1.60
CA PRO A 254 -8.12 15.20 -2.57
C PRO A 254 -8.95 14.59 -3.71
N ASN A 255 -8.81 13.29 -3.98
CA ASN A 255 -9.54 12.60 -5.03
C ASN A 255 -10.91 12.12 -4.54
N ARG A 256 -11.05 11.97 -3.22
CA ARG A 256 -12.30 11.56 -2.60
C ARG A 256 -13.38 12.63 -2.78
N LYS A 257 -14.41 12.30 -3.56
CA LYS A 257 -15.64 13.08 -3.69
C LYS A 257 -16.83 12.19 -3.34
N PRO A 258 -17.83 12.71 -2.62
CA PRO A 258 -18.07 14.11 -2.25
C PRO A 258 -17.61 14.43 -0.82
N LYS A 259 -17.25 13.40 -0.03
CA LYS A 259 -16.88 13.51 1.38
C LYS A 259 -15.53 14.21 1.54
N ARG A 260 -15.51 15.25 2.37
CA ARG A 260 -14.36 16.11 2.68
C ARG A 260 -13.81 15.87 4.09
N VAL A 261 -14.12 14.73 4.70
CA VAL A 261 -13.64 14.33 6.04
C VAL A 261 -12.30 13.60 5.98
N ALA A 262 -11.59 13.56 7.10
CA ALA A 262 -10.32 12.83 7.19
C ALA A 262 -10.50 11.32 7.04
N VAL A 263 -9.53 10.70 6.38
CA VAL A 263 -9.44 9.25 6.16
C VAL A 263 -8.20 8.67 6.82
N PRO A 264 -8.21 7.37 7.18
CA PRO A 264 -7.00 6.64 7.56
C PRO A 264 -5.98 6.62 6.43
N PHE A 265 -4.70 6.57 6.78
CA PHE A 265 -3.59 6.47 5.83
C PHE A 265 -2.92 5.10 5.97
N ARG A 266 -2.70 4.41 4.84
CA ARG A 266 -2.02 3.10 4.82
C ARG A 266 -0.51 3.24 5.03
N ALA A 267 0.03 4.40 4.64
CA ALA A 267 1.38 4.86 4.96
C ALA A 267 1.49 6.37 4.73
N ALA A 268 2.71 6.90 4.86
CA ALA A 268 3.04 8.29 4.57
C ALA A 268 2.47 8.76 3.22
N ASP A 269 1.62 9.79 3.26
CA ASP A 269 0.97 10.40 2.10
C ASP A 269 0.15 9.43 1.22
N VAL A 270 -0.27 8.29 1.77
CA VAL A 270 -1.11 7.30 1.08
C VAL A 270 -2.46 7.16 1.79
N PRO A 271 -3.49 7.92 1.39
CA PRO A 271 -4.84 7.75 1.93
C PRO A 271 -5.39 6.36 1.62
N ALA A 272 -6.20 5.83 2.54
CA ALA A 272 -7.08 4.71 2.26
C ALA A 272 -8.38 5.26 1.68
N ASN A 273 -8.44 5.45 0.35
CA ASN A 273 -9.51 6.22 -0.34
C ASN A 273 -10.94 5.81 0.02
N ARG A 274 -11.15 4.52 0.34
CA ARG A 274 -12.46 3.95 0.67
C ARG A 274 -12.72 3.80 2.17
N ALA A 275 -11.74 4.11 3.02
CA ALA A 275 -11.85 3.95 4.47
C ALA A 275 -12.35 5.22 5.18
N GLU A 276 -13.09 5.04 6.26
CA GLU A 276 -13.50 6.06 7.21
C GLU A 276 -13.19 5.64 8.64
N PHE A 277 -13.02 6.63 9.52
CA PHE A 277 -12.97 6.38 10.96
C PHE A 277 -14.37 6.01 11.46
N GLY A 278 -14.47 4.90 12.20
CA GLY A 278 -15.76 4.41 12.69
C GLY A 278 -16.39 5.24 13.82
N HIS A 279 -15.63 6.14 14.43
CA HIS A 279 -16.05 6.88 15.61
C HIS A 279 -16.27 8.37 15.29
N PRO A 280 -17.44 8.97 15.62
CA PRO A 280 -17.77 10.35 15.25
C PRO A 280 -16.80 11.41 15.79
N GLU A 281 -16.48 11.37 17.09
CA GLU A 281 -15.54 12.34 17.69
C GLU A 281 -14.13 12.25 17.10
N VAL A 282 -13.63 11.04 16.83
CA VAL A 282 -12.34 10.83 16.15
C VAL A 282 -12.39 11.42 14.75
N THR A 283 -13.45 11.18 13.99
CA THR A 283 -13.64 11.76 12.64
C THR A 283 -13.63 13.29 12.70
N ILE A 284 -14.36 13.90 13.64
CA ILE A 284 -14.41 15.35 13.83
C ILE A 284 -13.04 15.91 14.19
N LEU A 285 -12.34 15.32 15.17
CA LEU A 285 -11.03 15.77 15.63
C LEU A 285 -9.99 15.65 14.52
N LEU A 286 -9.86 14.49 13.90
CA LEU A 286 -8.88 14.23 12.85
C LEU A 286 -9.17 15.03 11.57
N THR A 287 -10.45 15.24 11.22
CA THR A 287 -10.81 16.17 10.13
C THR A 287 -10.38 17.59 10.46
N THR A 288 -10.71 18.08 11.66
CA THR A 288 -10.33 19.43 12.09
C THR A 288 -8.81 19.61 12.07
N LEU A 289 -8.07 18.65 12.63
CA LEU A 289 -6.60 18.65 12.62
C LEU A 289 -6.05 18.60 11.19
N ALA A 290 -6.60 17.77 10.30
CA ALA A 290 -6.13 17.67 8.92
C ALA A 290 -6.22 19.02 8.19
N TYR A 291 -7.34 19.73 8.34
CA TYR A 291 -7.49 21.08 7.79
C TYR A 291 -6.63 22.13 8.50
N TYR A 292 -6.39 22.00 9.81
CA TYR A 292 -5.43 22.86 10.51
C TYR A 292 -4.00 22.71 9.98
N TYR A 293 -3.57 21.49 9.64
CA TYR A 293 -2.24 21.27 9.08
C TYR A 293 -2.12 21.73 7.63
N GLN A 294 -3.12 21.45 6.79
CA GLN A 294 -3.04 21.72 5.35
C GLN A 294 -3.53 23.14 4.96
N GLY A 295 -4.49 23.71 5.68
CA GLY A 295 -5.23 24.92 5.32
C GLY A 295 -6.44 24.66 4.41
N LEU A 296 -7.17 25.73 4.07
CA LEU A 296 -8.22 25.70 3.06
C LEU A 296 -7.67 26.07 1.68
N THR A 297 -8.23 25.46 0.64
CA THR A 297 -8.03 25.89 -0.75
C THR A 297 -8.84 27.16 -1.03
N GLU A 298 -8.46 27.92 -2.06
CA GLU A 298 -9.21 29.11 -2.49
C GLU A 298 -10.69 28.81 -2.72
N SER A 299 -11.02 27.71 -3.40
CA SER A 299 -12.42 27.31 -3.64
C SER A 299 -13.20 27.08 -2.34
N GLN A 300 -12.59 26.45 -1.34
CA GLN A 300 -13.22 26.20 -0.04
C GLN A 300 -13.41 27.51 0.75
N MET A 301 -12.47 28.44 0.63
CA MET A 301 -12.60 29.77 1.24
C MET A 301 -13.72 30.59 0.59
N MET A 302 -13.90 30.48 -0.73
CA MET A 302 -15.01 31.13 -1.44
C MET A 302 -16.35 30.55 -1.03
N GLU A 303 -16.45 29.23 -0.85
CA GLU A 303 -17.64 28.54 -0.30
C GLU A 303 -17.96 29.07 1.10
N ALA A 304 -16.96 29.16 1.99
CA ALA A 304 -17.13 29.72 3.33
C ALA A 304 -17.65 31.18 3.28
N LEU A 305 -17.12 31.98 2.35
CA LEU A 305 -17.53 33.36 2.17
C LEU A 305 -18.97 33.48 1.64
N ASP A 306 -19.43 32.59 0.77
CA ASP A 306 -20.84 32.54 0.33
C ASP A 306 -21.77 32.31 1.53
N VAL A 307 -21.44 31.35 2.37
CA VAL A 307 -22.23 31.04 3.57
C VAL A 307 -22.22 32.21 4.56
N LEU A 308 -21.07 32.87 4.75
CA LEU A 308 -20.97 34.05 5.62
C LEU A 308 -21.85 35.19 5.09
N LEU A 309 -21.79 35.50 3.80
CA LEU A 309 -22.53 36.62 3.20
C LEU A 309 -24.04 36.40 3.22
N ALA A 310 -24.49 35.15 3.25
CA ALA A 310 -25.90 34.78 3.44
C ALA A 310 -26.43 35.07 4.85
N PHE A 311 -25.57 35.27 5.86
CA PHE A 311 -26.03 35.58 7.22
C PHE A 311 -26.61 37.00 7.34
N GLY A 312 -27.59 37.17 8.24
CA GLY A 312 -28.07 38.50 8.64
C GLY A 312 -26.94 39.37 9.21
N ARG A 313 -27.06 40.70 9.09
CA ARG A 313 -25.98 41.65 9.43
C ARG A 313 -25.31 41.42 10.80
N PRO A 314 -26.06 41.19 11.91
CA PRO A 314 -25.43 40.99 13.22
C PRO A 314 -24.60 39.70 13.30
N ALA A 315 -25.14 38.58 12.79
CA ALA A 315 -24.47 37.28 12.82
C ALA A 315 -23.25 37.26 11.89
N ARG A 316 -23.36 37.89 10.71
CA ARG A 316 -22.25 38.06 9.76
C ARG A 316 -21.09 38.84 10.37
N LYS A 317 -21.39 39.98 11.00
CA LYS A 317 -20.39 40.81 11.66
C LYS A 317 -19.67 40.03 12.75
N LYS A 318 -20.42 39.37 13.65
CA LYS A 318 -19.86 38.56 14.74
C LYS A 318 -18.95 37.44 14.22
N ALA A 319 -19.39 36.69 13.20
CA ALA A 319 -18.61 35.60 12.63
C ALA A 319 -17.31 36.10 11.98
N TYR A 320 -17.38 37.17 11.18
CA TYR A 320 -16.21 37.71 10.51
C TYR A 320 -15.21 38.38 11.46
N GLU A 321 -15.69 39.05 12.51
CA GLU A 321 -14.85 39.68 13.51
C GLU A 321 -13.96 38.65 14.24
N SER A 322 -14.51 37.46 14.53
CA SER A 322 -13.74 36.33 15.06
C SER A 322 -12.62 35.91 14.10
N TRP A 323 -12.90 35.82 12.79
CA TRP A 323 -11.87 35.49 11.80
C TRP A 323 -10.80 36.57 11.77
N PHE A 324 -11.20 37.83 11.64
CA PHE A 324 -10.30 38.96 11.46
C PHE A 324 -9.38 39.16 12.67
N GLU A 325 -9.91 39.06 13.90
CA GLU A 325 -9.12 39.26 15.11
C GLU A 325 -7.98 38.23 15.23
N SER A 326 -8.18 37.01 14.72
CA SER A 326 -7.15 35.95 14.73
C SER A 326 -5.90 36.31 13.91
N VAL A 327 -6.05 37.10 12.85
CA VAL A 327 -4.97 37.45 11.90
C VAL A 327 -4.51 38.91 11.99
N ARG A 328 -5.26 39.75 12.70
CA ARG A 328 -5.11 41.23 12.75
C ARG A 328 -3.68 41.69 12.98
N ASN A 329 -2.98 41.06 13.91
CA ASN A 329 -1.62 41.46 14.31
C ASN A 329 -0.56 41.20 13.22
N GLY A 330 -0.88 40.41 12.19
CA GLY A 330 0.01 40.08 11.09
C GLY A 330 -0.15 40.95 9.84
N LEU A 331 -1.06 41.93 9.85
CA LEU A 331 -1.42 42.73 8.67
C LEU A 331 -0.82 44.14 8.71
N SER A 332 -0.41 44.65 7.55
CA SER A 332 -0.05 46.06 7.38
C SER A 332 -1.28 46.97 7.44
N LYS A 333 -1.07 48.29 7.57
CA LYS A 333 -2.17 49.27 7.66
C LYS A 333 -3.12 49.23 6.45
N ASP A 334 -2.57 49.07 5.24
CA ASP A 334 -3.37 49.04 4.02
C ASP A 334 -4.15 47.73 3.90
N GLU A 335 -3.54 46.60 4.28
CA GLU A 335 -4.19 45.29 4.30
C GLU A 335 -5.31 45.23 5.36
N LEU A 336 -5.09 45.85 6.52
CA LEU A 336 -6.13 46.00 7.55
C LEU A 336 -7.34 46.76 7.00
N GLU A 337 -7.13 47.85 6.26
CA GLU A 337 -8.24 48.63 5.72
C GLU A 337 -9.04 47.88 4.65
N MET A 338 -8.38 47.00 3.90
CA MET A 338 -9.01 46.12 2.91
C MET A 338 -9.85 44.99 3.52
N LEU A 339 -9.52 44.54 4.73
CA LEU A 339 -10.08 43.32 5.33
C LEU A 339 -10.78 43.53 6.68
N ASN A 340 -10.89 44.75 7.21
CA ASN A 340 -11.43 44.98 8.56
C ASN A 340 -12.95 44.80 8.71
N ASP A 341 -13.71 44.66 7.63
CA ASP A 341 -15.16 44.47 7.68
C ASP A 341 -15.67 43.55 6.55
N ALA A 342 -16.60 42.66 6.88
CA ALA A 342 -17.19 41.71 5.94
C ALA A 342 -17.91 42.39 4.76
N SER A 343 -18.42 43.61 4.93
CA SER A 343 -19.09 44.38 3.88
C SER A 343 -18.15 44.92 2.81
N LYS A 344 -16.84 44.95 3.07
CA LYS A 344 -15.81 45.36 2.12
C LYS A 344 -15.32 44.22 1.23
N LEU A 345 -15.69 42.98 1.55
CA LEU A 345 -15.26 41.82 0.79
C LEU A 345 -15.98 41.76 -0.56
N ASP A 346 -15.21 41.86 -1.63
CA ASP A 346 -15.67 41.78 -3.00
C ASP A 346 -14.99 40.61 -3.71
N LYS A 347 -15.77 39.56 -4.01
CA LYS A 347 -15.29 38.37 -4.71
C LYS A 347 -14.80 38.66 -6.13
N SER A 348 -15.23 39.76 -6.74
CA SER A 348 -14.79 40.16 -8.08
C SER A 348 -13.43 40.87 -8.08
N ASN A 349 -12.89 41.23 -6.90
CA ASN A 349 -11.59 41.87 -6.76
C ASN A 349 -10.48 40.81 -6.54
N PRO A 350 -9.68 40.47 -7.57
CA PRO A 350 -8.69 39.40 -7.48
C PRO A 350 -7.56 39.73 -6.50
N THR A 351 -7.17 41.00 -6.37
CA THR A 351 -6.10 41.40 -5.45
C THR A 351 -6.53 41.26 -3.99
N GLN A 352 -7.77 41.68 -3.67
CA GLN A 352 -8.31 41.52 -2.33
C GLN A 352 -8.51 40.03 -2.00
N MET A 353 -9.01 39.23 -2.93
CA MET A 353 -9.20 37.80 -2.72
C MET A 353 -7.88 37.04 -2.57
N ALA A 354 -6.84 37.38 -3.35
CA ALA A 354 -5.50 36.82 -3.15
C ALA A 354 -4.92 37.16 -1.76
N LEU A 355 -5.13 38.40 -1.29
CA LEU A 355 -4.77 38.79 0.07
C LEU A 355 -5.59 38.01 1.11
N PHE A 356 -6.90 37.87 0.92
CA PHE A 356 -7.78 37.09 1.80
C PHE A 356 -7.32 35.63 1.89
N VAL A 357 -7.05 34.98 0.75
CA VAL A 357 -6.56 33.60 0.68
C VAL A 357 -5.24 33.46 1.44
N ARG A 358 -4.24 34.29 1.12
CA ARG A 358 -2.92 34.25 1.77
C ARG A 358 -3.01 34.43 3.29
N THR A 359 -3.90 35.30 3.76
CA THR A 359 -4.02 35.64 5.18
C THR A 359 -4.83 34.61 5.97
N PHE A 360 -5.96 34.16 5.43
CA PHE A 360 -6.93 33.36 6.19
C PHE A 360 -6.88 31.86 5.91
N ALA A 361 -6.15 31.38 4.90
CA ALA A 361 -6.16 29.95 4.51
C ALA A 361 -5.80 29.00 5.67
N LYS A 362 -4.98 29.45 6.62
CA LYS A 362 -4.60 28.68 7.82
C LYS A 362 -5.24 29.18 9.12
N SER A 363 -6.17 30.14 9.06
CA SER A 363 -6.88 30.64 10.24
C SER A 363 -7.77 29.53 10.81
N THR A 364 -7.54 29.17 12.08
CA THR A 364 -8.36 28.15 12.75
C THR A 364 -9.82 28.57 12.83
N GLU A 365 -10.10 29.86 12.98
CA GLU A 365 -11.48 30.40 13.05
C GLU A 365 -12.24 30.22 11.73
N LEU A 366 -11.61 30.52 10.60
CA LEU A 366 -12.21 30.29 9.28
C LEU A 366 -12.39 28.80 9.00
N ILE A 367 -11.37 27.99 9.29
CA ILE A 367 -11.44 26.53 9.12
C ILE A 367 -12.59 25.96 9.96
N ASN A 368 -12.70 26.38 11.22
CA ASN A 368 -13.76 25.93 12.13
C ASN A 368 -15.16 26.27 11.61
N PHE A 369 -15.33 27.49 11.09
CA PHE A 369 -16.58 27.91 10.47
C PHE A 369 -16.90 27.08 9.23
N TRP A 370 -15.95 26.93 8.31
CA TRP A 370 -16.16 26.18 7.07
C TRP A 370 -16.49 24.72 7.37
N LEU A 371 -15.77 24.08 8.28
CA LEU A 371 -16.04 22.70 8.69
C LEU A 371 -17.44 22.52 9.26
N ARG A 372 -17.87 23.36 10.22
CA ARG A 372 -19.21 23.24 10.82
C ARG A 372 -20.34 23.56 9.84
N ARG A 373 -20.15 24.52 8.94
CA ARG A 373 -21.23 25.02 8.08
C ARG A 373 -21.30 24.32 6.72
N CYS A 374 -20.16 23.91 6.19
CA CYS A 374 -20.03 23.41 4.81
C CYS A 374 -19.70 21.92 4.77
N VAL A 375 -19.05 21.34 5.79
CA VAL A 375 -18.60 19.93 5.76
C VAL A 375 -19.40 19.06 6.71
N PHE A 376 -19.24 19.20 8.03
CA PHE A 376 -19.76 18.26 9.02
C PHE A 376 -21.27 18.07 8.95
N ARG A 377 -22.03 19.13 8.63
CA ARG A 377 -23.48 19.05 8.46
C ARG A 377 -23.92 18.05 7.38
N TRP A 378 -23.13 17.89 6.33
CA TRP A 378 -23.49 17.10 5.16
C TRP A 378 -22.72 15.79 5.10
N ASP A 379 -21.45 15.81 5.48
CA ASP A 379 -20.53 14.70 5.28
C ASP A 379 -20.55 13.71 6.47
N LEU A 380 -21.01 14.14 7.67
CA LEU A 380 -21.21 13.26 8.83
C LEU A 380 -22.64 12.72 8.87
N THR A 381 -22.86 11.67 8.10
CA THR A 381 -24.12 10.93 8.03
C THR A 381 -24.01 9.65 8.83
N GLN A 382 -25.07 9.30 9.57
CA GLN A 382 -25.22 8.03 10.28
C GLN A 382 -26.34 7.19 9.66
N TYR A 383 -26.24 5.88 9.85
CA TYR A 383 -27.22 4.91 9.39
C TYR A 383 -27.75 4.13 10.59
N PRO A 384 -29.04 3.76 10.61
CA PRO A 384 -29.62 3.05 11.75
C PRO A 384 -29.04 1.65 11.93
N GLU A 385 -28.55 1.03 10.84
CA GLU A 385 -28.04 -0.33 10.83
C GLU A 385 -26.83 -0.43 9.91
N ARG A 386 -26.02 -1.47 10.09
CA ARG A 386 -24.95 -1.84 9.18
C ARG A 386 -24.79 -3.35 9.04
N ILE A 387 -24.25 -3.79 7.92
CA ILE A 387 -23.65 -5.12 7.76
C ILE A 387 -22.15 -4.91 7.73
N ALA A 388 -21.36 -5.79 8.35
CA ALA A 388 -19.92 -5.74 8.19
C ALA A 388 -19.31 -7.13 8.00
N ALA A 389 -18.26 -7.17 7.19
CA ALA A 389 -17.41 -8.33 7.00
C ALA A 389 -15.96 -7.97 7.37
N SER A 390 -15.23 -8.94 7.90
CA SER A 390 -13.90 -8.80 8.46
C SER A 390 -12.94 -9.85 7.91
N SER A 391 -11.71 -9.90 8.44
CA SER A 391 -10.78 -10.98 8.13
C SER A 391 -11.29 -12.37 8.50
N TRP A 392 -12.21 -12.48 9.46
CA TRP A 392 -12.86 -13.75 9.82
C TRP A 392 -13.75 -14.29 8.70
N ASP A 393 -14.48 -13.40 8.04
CA ASP A 393 -15.33 -13.70 6.88
C ASP A 393 -14.46 -14.08 5.68
N LEU A 394 -13.38 -13.32 5.43
CA LEU A 394 -12.46 -13.61 4.33
C LEU A 394 -11.75 -14.97 4.51
N ALA A 395 -11.43 -15.33 5.76
CA ALA A 395 -10.86 -16.63 6.12
C ALA A 395 -11.89 -17.78 6.14
N ASN A 396 -13.18 -17.51 5.91
CA ASN A 396 -14.22 -18.53 5.90
C ASN A 396 -14.28 -19.26 4.56
N SER A 397 -13.30 -20.13 4.30
CA SER A 397 -13.32 -21.03 3.13
C SER A 397 -12.77 -22.41 3.44
N LEU A 398 -13.34 -23.40 2.77
CA LEU A 398 -13.04 -24.82 2.97
C LEU A 398 -11.66 -25.23 2.42
N ARG A 399 -11.10 -24.45 1.48
CA ARG A 399 -9.87 -24.78 0.75
C ARG A 399 -8.95 -23.57 0.62
N ILE A 400 -8.42 -23.11 1.75
CA ILE A 400 -7.49 -21.99 1.78
C ILE A 400 -6.04 -22.48 1.81
N LYS A 401 -5.19 -21.81 1.04
CA LYS A 401 -3.73 -21.81 1.15
C LYS A 401 -3.28 -20.36 1.30
N GLY A 402 -2.27 -20.12 2.12
CA GLY A 402 -1.73 -18.79 2.32
C GLY A 402 -0.23 -18.82 2.52
N PHE A 403 0.44 -17.77 2.06
CA PHE A 403 1.86 -17.52 2.32
C PHE A 403 2.01 -16.14 2.95
N SER A 404 2.97 -16.00 3.86
CA SER A 404 3.45 -14.72 4.34
C SER A 404 4.94 -14.85 4.62
N GLY A 405 5.70 -13.80 4.29
CA GLY A 405 7.11 -13.70 4.64
C GLY A 405 7.34 -13.43 6.13
N THR A 406 6.28 -13.11 6.87
CA THR A 406 6.29 -12.66 8.26
C THR A 406 5.35 -13.47 9.13
N ASN A 407 5.57 -13.45 10.46
CA ASN A 407 4.82 -14.31 11.37
C ASN A 407 4.45 -13.66 12.71
N GLU A 408 4.62 -12.34 12.86
CA GLU A 408 4.30 -11.64 14.11
C GLU A 408 2.81 -11.70 14.47
N SER A 409 1.93 -11.56 13.48
CA SER A 409 0.47 -11.52 13.70
C SER A 409 -0.18 -12.90 13.83
N ASN A 410 0.60 -13.99 13.75
CA ASN A 410 0.10 -15.38 13.82
C ASN A 410 -0.80 -15.65 15.03
N MET A 411 -0.55 -14.97 16.16
CA MET A 411 -1.34 -15.14 17.38
C MET A 411 -2.76 -14.58 17.28
N ILE A 412 -2.98 -13.64 16.36
CA ILE A 412 -4.23 -12.89 16.16
C ILE A 412 -4.76 -13.01 14.72
N LEU A 413 -4.42 -14.10 14.04
CA LEU A 413 -5.10 -14.51 12.80
C LEU A 413 -6.47 -15.15 13.12
N PRO A 414 -7.43 -15.12 12.17
CA PRO A 414 -8.70 -15.82 12.33
C PRO A 414 -8.54 -17.31 12.68
N TYR A 415 -9.48 -17.87 13.44
CA TYR A 415 -9.44 -19.26 13.92
C TYR A 415 -9.25 -20.28 12.79
N GLN A 416 -9.88 -20.00 11.65
CA GLN A 416 -9.92 -20.83 10.45
C GLN A 416 -8.54 -21.08 9.85
N ILE A 417 -7.59 -20.17 10.11
CA ILE A 417 -6.21 -20.29 9.61
C ILE A 417 -5.44 -21.27 10.47
N LYS A 418 -5.06 -22.39 9.84
CA LYS A 418 -4.15 -23.38 10.42
C LYS A 418 -2.76 -23.14 9.86
N LEU A 419 -1.82 -22.84 10.75
CA LEU A 419 -0.42 -22.71 10.40
C LEU A 419 0.12 -24.09 10.03
N SER A 420 0.50 -24.25 8.76
CA SER A 420 1.23 -25.43 8.32
C SER A 420 2.71 -25.18 8.55
N GLU A 421 3.15 -25.35 9.79
CA GLU A 421 4.57 -25.43 10.11
C GLU A 421 5.11 -26.74 9.55
N THR A 422 5.32 -26.77 8.24
CA THR A 422 6.19 -27.76 7.64
C THR A 422 7.55 -27.42 8.20
N GLU A 423 8.00 -28.13 9.25
CA GLU A 423 9.29 -27.88 9.88
C GLU A 423 10.39 -28.18 8.86
N ILE A 424 10.70 -27.20 8.01
CA ILE A 424 11.84 -27.20 7.11
C ILE A 424 13.01 -26.74 8.00
N PRO A 425 13.91 -27.64 8.44
CA PRO A 425 14.90 -27.29 9.46
C PRO A 425 15.82 -26.14 9.03
N SER A 426 16.08 -26.00 7.73
CA SER A 426 16.86 -24.91 7.15
C SER A 426 16.20 -23.54 7.26
N LEU A 427 14.88 -23.46 7.45
CA LEU A 427 14.13 -22.21 7.61
C LEU A 427 13.84 -21.85 9.07
N ARG A 428 14.14 -22.72 10.04
CA ARG A 428 13.85 -22.45 11.47
C ARG A 428 14.55 -21.19 11.98
N ALA A 429 15.70 -20.84 11.40
CA ALA A 429 16.54 -19.75 11.83
C ALA A 429 16.28 -18.42 11.09
N THR A 430 15.38 -18.32 10.10
CA THR A 430 15.25 -17.11 9.24
C THR A 430 14.91 -15.84 10.02
N ASN A 431 13.97 -15.90 10.96
CA ASN A 431 13.67 -14.74 11.82
C ASN A 431 14.88 -14.31 12.66
N GLY A 432 15.58 -15.28 13.25
CA GLY A 432 16.81 -15.03 14.01
C GLY A 432 17.95 -14.54 13.12
N LEU A 433 18.01 -14.98 11.87
CA LEU A 433 19.01 -14.59 10.89
C LEU A 433 18.86 -13.11 10.55
N MET A 434 17.64 -12.61 10.36
CA MET A 434 17.44 -11.18 10.07
C MET A 434 17.81 -10.29 11.27
N LEU A 435 17.47 -10.71 12.50
CA LEU A 435 17.94 -10.04 13.72
C LEU A 435 19.46 -10.04 13.80
N HIS A 436 20.09 -11.19 13.55
CA HIS A 436 21.54 -11.31 13.51
C HIS A 436 22.16 -10.41 12.44
N CYS A 437 21.57 -10.35 11.24
CA CYS A 437 22.03 -9.46 10.17
C CYS A 437 21.97 -7.99 10.60
N LEU A 438 20.88 -7.56 11.23
CA LEU A 438 20.77 -6.19 11.76
C LEU A 438 21.81 -5.93 12.85
N LEU A 439 22.01 -6.85 13.79
CA LEU A 439 23.01 -6.72 14.85
C LEU A 439 24.44 -6.63 14.29
N SER A 440 24.77 -7.47 13.30
CA SER A 440 26.14 -7.62 12.77
C SER A 440 26.50 -6.58 11.70
N TYR A 441 25.53 -6.11 10.92
CA TYR A 441 25.76 -5.27 9.74
C TYR A 441 25.11 -3.88 9.81
N THR A 442 24.60 -3.48 10.98
CA THR A 442 24.31 -2.07 11.27
C THR A 442 25.62 -1.37 11.62
N MET A 443 25.99 -0.37 10.83
CA MET A 443 27.23 0.38 11.03
C MET A 443 27.16 1.34 12.21
N SER A 444 26.02 2.00 12.39
CA SER A 444 25.81 3.00 13.43
C SER A 444 24.34 3.37 13.59
N CYS A 445 24.03 4.05 14.70
CA CYS A 445 22.71 4.53 15.08
C CYS A 445 22.82 6.03 15.40
N HIS A 446 22.03 6.87 14.74
CA HIS A 446 22.09 8.34 14.86
C HIS A 446 20.74 8.96 15.21
N VAL A 447 20.79 10.06 15.97
CA VAL A 447 19.62 10.87 16.28
C VAL A 447 19.72 12.18 15.51
N LEU A 448 18.69 12.49 14.72
CA LEU A 448 18.62 13.72 13.95
C LEU A 448 18.48 14.93 14.88
N PRO A 449 19.06 16.09 14.50
CA PRO A 449 18.86 17.32 15.24
C PRO A 449 17.38 17.74 15.22
N SER A 450 16.91 18.33 16.32
CA SER A 450 15.52 18.80 16.44
C SER A 450 15.26 20.15 15.75
N ALA A 451 16.23 20.69 15.01
CA ALA A 451 16.14 22.01 14.39
C ALA A 451 15.80 21.91 12.90
N GLY A 452 14.79 22.66 12.46
CA GLY A 452 14.37 22.69 11.05
C GLY A 452 13.33 21.61 10.71
N TYR A 453 13.18 21.32 9.42
CA TYR A 453 12.29 20.25 8.96
C TYR A 453 13.01 18.90 9.05
N VAL A 454 12.37 17.92 9.71
CA VAL A 454 12.97 16.59 9.94
C VAL A 454 13.44 15.93 8.65
N TRP A 455 12.65 16.03 7.57
CA TRP A 455 13.01 15.46 6.27
C TRP A 455 14.27 16.10 5.68
N GLN A 456 14.50 17.41 5.89
CA GLN A 456 15.70 18.09 5.42
C GLN A 456 16.92 17.59 6.17
N SER A 457 16.87 17.56 7.51
CA SER A 457 17.97 17.05 8.32
C SER A 457 18.32 15.58 8.00
N LEU A 458 17.31 14.78 7.68
CA LEU A 458 17.49 13.40 7.21
C LEU A 458 18.21 13.34 5.86
N VAL A 459 17.76 14.13 4.88
CA VAL A 459 18.37 14.15 3.54
C VAL A 459 19.78 14.72 3.58
N ASP A 460 20.01 15.78 4.36
CA ASP A 460 21.35 16.35 4.59
C ASP A 460 22.28 15.30 5.23
N PHE A 461 21.78 14.50 6.18
CA PHE A 461 22.54 13.38 6.76
C PHE A 461 22.90 12.33 5.69
N VAL A 462 21.94 11.93 4.85
CA VAL A 462 22.18 10.97 3.74
C VAL A 462 23.24 11.50 2.78
N LEU A 463 23.16 12.78 2.40
CA LEU A 463 24.09 13.43 1.49
C LEU A 463 25.50 13.54 2.08
N ALA A 464 25.61 13.98 3.35
CA ALA A 464 26.89 14.14 4.03
C ALA A 464 27.65 12.82 4.18
N GLN A 465 26.92 11.73 4.47
CA GLN A 465 27.52 10.38 4.53
C GLN A 465 27.70 9.76 3.14
N GLY A 466 26.91 10.21 2.16
CA GLY A 466 26.89 9.75 0.77
C GLY A 466 26.53 8.28 0.63
N HIS A 467 25.46 7.87 1.32
CA HIS A 467 24.88 6.53 1.27
C HIS A 467 23.99 6.34 0.02
N GLU A 468 23.92 5.11 -0.46
CA GLU A 468 23.30 4.73 -1.74
C GLU A 468 21.78 4.67 -1.68
N ALA A 469 21.21 4.42 -0.50
CA ALA A 469 19.77 4.29 -0.34
C ALA A 469 19.24 4.98 0.92
N LEU A 470 18.05 5.55 0.81
CA LEU A 470 17.24 6.03 1.92
C LEU A 470 15.96 5.19 2.00
N VAL A 471 15.80 4.43 3.07
CA VAL A 471 14.65 3.55 3.32
C VAL A 471 13.80 4.13 4.46
N ASP A 472 12.67 4.73 4.09
CA ASP A 472 11.82 5.43 5.04
C ASP A 472 10.78 4.52 5.73
N THR A 473 11.24 3.64 6.62
CA THR A 473 10.35 2.81 7.47
C THR A 473 9.65 3.61 8.56
N GLY A 474 10.24 4.72 9.00
CA GLY A 474 9.74 5.58 10.07
C GLY A 474 8.73 6.65 9.61
N SER A 475 8.44 6.74 8.31
CA SER A 475 7.62 7.81 7.73
C SER A 475 8.15 9.21 8.07
N LEU A 476 9.47 9.41 8.07
CA LEU A 476 10.11 10.71 8.33
C LEU A 476 10.06 11.65 7.13
N LEU A 477 9.80 11.12 5.93
CA LEU A 477 9.60 11.88 4.70
C LEU A 477 8.15 12.32 4.48
N ALA A 478 7.25 11.98 5.42
CA ALA A 478 5.84 12.31 5.30
C ALA A 478 5.62 13.81 5.10
N GLY A 479 4.91 14.15 4.04
CA GLY A 479 4.48 15.48 3.74
C GLY A 479 5.33 16.31 2.78
N ILE A 480 6.35 15.69 2.20
CA ILE A 480 7.13 16.22 1.09
C ILE A 480 7.12 15.18 -0.03
N SER A 481 7.00 15.60 -1.29
CA SER A 481 7.00 14.65 -2.40
C SER A 481 8.40 14.09 -2.65
N ASN A 482 8.47 12.82 -3.05
CA ASN A 482 9.73 12.19 -3.47
C ASN A 482 10.42 12.98 -4.60
N HIS A 483 9.64 13.61 -5.49
CA HIS A 483 10.14 14.54 -6.49
C HIS A 483 10.86 15.75 -5.88
N ALA A 484 10.26 16.40 -4.87
CA ALA A 484 10.87 17.55 -4.21
C ALA A 484 12.11 17.16 -3.39
N ILE A 485 12.11 15.98 -2.75
CA ILE A 485 13.31 15.42 -2.10
C ILE A 485 14.42 15.19 -3.13
N ALA A 486 14.11 14.54 -4.25
CA ALA A 486 15.07 14.28 -5.31
C ALA A 486 15.62 15.59 -5.89
N GLN A 487 14.77 16.59 -6.11
CA GLN A 487 15.19 17.94 -6.53
C GLN A 487 16.16 18.57 -5.52
N TYR A 488 15.87 18.48 -4.22
CA TYR A 488 16.73 19.00 -3.16
C TYR A 488 18.09 18.29 -3.14
N MET A 489 18.10 16.95 -3.22
CA MET A 489 19.34 16.15 -3.29
C MET A 489 20.18 16.51 -4.51
N LEU A 490 19.52 16.67 -5.67
CA LEU A 490 20.14 17.02 -6.94
C LEU A 490 20.73 18.43 -6.94
N ALA A 491 20.15 19.37 -6.20
CA ALA A 491 20.66 20.74 -6.05
C ALA A 491 21.87 20.83 -5.09
N SER A 492 22.10 19.82 -4.25
CA SER A 492 23.20 19.81 -3.29
C SER A 492 24.53 19.40 -3.92
N GLU A 493 25.59 20.15 -3.63
CA GLU A 493 26.96 19.83 -4.02
C GLU A 493 27.50 18.59 -3.28
N GLN A 494 26.89 18.22 -2.15
CA GLN A 494 27.28 17.05 -1.35
C GLN A 494 26.85 15.72 -1.99
N LEU A 495 25.96 15.75 -3.00
CA LEU A 495 25.60 14.53 -3.73
C LEU A 495 26.82 13.99 -4.46
N ARG A 496 27.31 12.83 -3.99
CA ARG A 496 28.53 12.19 -4.48
C ARG A 496 28.53 12.04 -6.00
N THR A 497 29.68 12.29 -6.61
CA THR A 497 29.84 12.37 -8.07
C THR A 497 29.60 11.06 -8.81
N HIS A 498 29.73 9.92 -8.13
CA HIS A 498 29.47 8.60 -8.72
C HIS A 498 27.96 8.32 -8.90
N PHE A 499 27.08 9.02 -8.18
CA PHE A 499 25.64 8.93 -8.42
C PHE A 499 25.28 9.72 -9.68
N ARG A 500 24.80 9.01 -10.70
CA ARG A 500 24.39 9.58 -11.99
C ARG A 500 22.94 10.07 -11.97
N ALA A 501 22.10 9.55 -11.07
CA ALA A 501 20.73 9.99 -10.87
C ALA A 501 20.29 9.86 -9.41
N VAL A 502 19.15 10.50 -9.09
CA VAL A 502 18.33 10.13 -7.94
C VAL A 502 17.11 9.37 -8.45
N VAL A 503 16.85 8.22 -7.84
CA VAL A 503 15.74 7.32 -8.23
C VAL A 503 14.70 7.30 -7.12
N TYR A 504 13.43 7.44 -7.51
CA TYR A 504 12.32 7.46 -6.56
C TYR A 504 11.03 6.98 -7.23
N PHE A 505 10.05 6.57 -6.44
CA PHE A 505 8.73 6.21 -6.95
C PHE A 505 7.82 7.44 -7.06
N ASP A 506 7.22 7.63 -8.24
CA ASP A 506 6.23 8.68 -8.49
C ASP A 506 4.82 8.09 -8.35
N PRO A 507 4.03 8.49 -7.33
CA PRO A 507 2.71 7.94 -7.10
C PRO A 507 1.66 8.41 -8.11
N VAL A 508 1.86 9.57 -8.75
CA VAL A 508 0.90 10.09 -9.73
C VAL A 508 1.05 9.33 -11.04
N LEU A 509 2.30 9.04 -11.43
CA LEU A 509 2.61 8.26 -12.63
C LEU A 509 2.60 6.74 -12.39
N ASN A 510 2.48 6.31 -11.12
CA ASN A 510 2.52 4.92 -10.68
C ASN A 510 3.74 4.14 -11.22
N GLN A 511 4.92 4.76 -11.21
CA GLN A 511 6.15 4.16 -11.72
C GLN A 511 7.41 4.73 -11.06
N TRP A 512 8.50 3.98 -11.13
CA TRP A 512 9.81 4.46 -10.72
C TRP A 512 10.39 5.45 -11.72
N MET A 513 10.96 6.54 -11.22
CA MET A 513 11.55 7.62 -11.99
C MET A 513 13.04 7.75 -11.69
N ALA A 514 13.84 8.06 -12.70
CA ALA A 514 15.25 8.38 -12.59
C ALA A 514 15.47 9.84 -13.02
N TRP A 515 15.99 10.66 -12.11
CA TRP A 515 16.31 12.06 -12.39
C TRP A 515 17.82 12.25 -12.52
N HIS A 516 18.28 12.49 -13.74
CA HIS A 516 19.70 12.57 -14.07
C HIS A 516 20.37 13.76 -13.38
N ARG A 517 21.54 13.51 -12.77
CA ARG A 517 22.32 14.51 -12.01
C ARG A 517 22.78 15.68 -12.87
N GLN A 518 23.45 15.41 -14.00
CA GLN A 518 24.01 16.47 -14.87
C GLN A 518 22.97 17.11 -15.79
N THR A 519 22.27 16.32 -16.62
CA THR A 519 21.33 16.86 -17.62
C THR A 519 20.02 17.37 -17.03
N ARG A 520 19.71 17.01 -15.77
CA ARG A 520 18.41 17.27 -15.13
C ARG A 520 17.22 16.69 -15.87
N TYR A 521 17.45 15.74 -16.77
CA TYR A 521 16.39 15.05 -17.48
C TYR A 521 15.75 13.99 -16.57
N LEU A 522 14.41 13.96 -16.55
CA LEU A 522 13.61 13.07 -15.74
C LEU A 522 12.92 12.06 -16.66
N VAL A 523 13.16 10.76 -16.43
CA VAL A 523 12.61 9.66 -17.22
C VAL A 523 12.11 8.54 -16.32
N PRO A 524 11.17 7.69 -16.78
CA PRO A 524 10.90 6.44 -16.10
C PRO A 524 12.17 5.59 -15.97
N LEU A 525 12.37 4.94 -14.82
CA LEU A 525 13.56 4.13 -14.53
C LEU A 525 13.74 3.02 -15.58
N ARG A 526 12.64 2.41 -16.05
CA ARG A 526 12.65 1.40 -17.11
C ARG A 526 13.21 1.91 -18.45
N ASP A 527 13.09 3.21 -18.70
CA ASP A 527 13.53 3.88 -19.93
C ASP A 527 14.90 4.59 -19.73
N SER A 528 15.46 4.52 -18.52
CA SER A 528 16.71 5.16 -18.14
C SER A 528 17.92 4.31 -18.51
N SER A 529 18.97 4.93 -19.07
CA SER A 529 20.28 4.29 -19.24
C SER A 529 21.09 4.20 -17.93
N ILE A 530 20.62 4.85 -16.86
CA ILE A 530 21.19 4.78 -15.51
C ILE A 530 20.53 3.65 -14.75
N LYS A 531 21.34 2.70 -14.28
CA LYS A 531 20.93 1.58 -13.43
C LYS A 531 20.83 2.01 -11.95
N GLU A 532 20.07 1.27 -11.16
CA GLU A 532 19.86 1.51 -9.73
C GLU A 532 21.17 1.57 -8.95
N ARG A 533 22.13 0.73 -9.31
CA ARG A 533 23.48 0.70 -8.72
C ARG A 533 24.29 1.99 -8.91
N ASP A 534 23.95 2.78 -9.92
CA ASP A 534 24.62 4.05 -10.25
C ASP A 534 23.80 5.26 -9.75
N ALA A 535 22.76 5.03 -8.94
CA ALA A 535 21.84 6.06 -8.45
C ALA A 535 21.74 6.05 -6.93
N CYS A 536 21.33 7.20 -6.37
CA CYS A 536 20.87 7.26 -4.99
C CYS A 536 19.37 6.97 -4.97
N VAL A 537 18.93 5.93 -4.26
CA VAL A 537 17.55 5.41 -4.33
C VAL A 537 16.77 5.77 -3.07
N ILE A 538 15.58 6.33 -3.25
CA ILE A 538 14.63 6.66 -2.18
C ILE A 538 13.53 5.60 -2.17
N PHE A 539 13.42 4.85 -1.07
CA PHE A 539 12.35 3.90 -0.81
C PHE A 539 11.37 4.49 0.21
N ASP A 540 10.11 4.70 -0.18
CA ASP A 540 9.01 4.96 0.73
C ASP A 540 8.28 3.65 1.11
N ASP A 541 7.83 3.53 2.37
CA ASP A 541 7.32 2.24 2.93
C ASP A 541 6.14 1.66 2.12
N ALA A 542 5.13 2.46 1.77
CA ALA A 542 3.94 1.94 1.08
C ALA A 542 4.19 1.54 -0.38
N ARG A 543 5.04 2.26 -1.11
CA ARG A 543 5.05 2.23 -2.57
C ARG A 543 6.29 1.55 -3.14
N SER A 544 7.15 1.03 -2.27
CA SER A 544 8.29 0.16 -2.61
C SER A 544 8.12 -1.31 -2.23
N ARG A 545 6.95 -1.71 -1.68
CA ARG A 545 6.63 -3.12 -1.41
C ARG A 545 6.73 -3.96 -2.70
N GLY A 546 7.28 -5.16 -2.59
CA GLY A 546 7.57 -6.02 -3.76
C GLY A 546 8.66 -5.52 -4.72
N THR A 547 9.20 -4.31 -4.58
CA THR A 547 10.24 -3.80 -5.49
C THR A 547 11.60 -4.46 -5.19
N ASP A 548 12.33 -4.81 -6.25
CA ASP A 548 13.64 -5.45 -6.18
C ASP A 548 14.73 -4.61 -6.88
N MET A 549 15.22 -3.56 -6.20
CA MET A 549 16.26 -2.69 -6.73
C MET A 549 17.64 -3.35 -6.64
N LYS A 550 18.36 -3.40 -7.76
CA LYS A 550 19.71 -3.99 -7.85
C LYS A 550 20.79 -2.95 -7.48
N LEU A 551 20.95 -2.71 -6.19
CA LEU A 551 22.00 -1.84 -5.63
C LEU A 551 23.39 -2.51 -5.68
N ASN A 552 24.46 -1.73 -5.48
CA ASN A 552 25.82 -2.26 -5.38
C ASN A 552 25.96 -3.29 -4.24
N SER A 553 26.89 -4.24 -4.40
CA SER A 553 27.14 -5.32 -3.43
C SER A 553 27.62 -4.83 -2.07
N ASP A 554 28.18 -3.64 -1.99
CA ASP A 554 28.69 -2.97 -0.79
C ASP A 554 27.86 -1.75 -0.36
N ALA A 555 26.69 -1.55 -0.99
CA ALA A 555 25.80 -0.43 -0.73
C ALA A 555 25.39 -0.31 0.75
N VAL A 556 25.21 0.93 1.19
CA VAL A 556 24.74 1.27 2.53
C VAL A 556 23.39 1.98 2.44
N ALA A 557 22.42 1.49 3.20
CA ALA A 557 21.12 2.14 3.32
C ALA A 557 20.97 2.89 4.65
N VAL A 558 20.37 4.07 4.62
CA VAL A 558 19.84 4.76 5.79
C VAL A 558 18.43 4.27 6.06
N LEU A 559 18.18 3.70 7.23
CA LEU A 559 16.90 3.16 7.67
C LEU A 559 16.31 4.05 8.77
N THR A 560 15.10 4.57 8.55
CA THR A 560 14.49 5.54 9.48
C THR A 560 13.60 4.86 10.53
N LEU A 561 13.62 5.36 11.76
CA LEU A 561 12.74 4.90 12.85
C LEU A 561 11.57 5.86 13.08
N GLY A 562 10.40 5.30 13.37
CA GLY A 562 9.20 6.05 13.75
C GLY A 562 8.54 5.47 15.01
N PRO A 563 7.83 6.27 15.84
CA PRO A 563 7.45 5.90 17.22
C PRO A 563 6.64 4.61 17.43
N LYS A 564 5.93 4.12 16.40
CA LYS A 564 5.13 2.88 16.45
C LYS A 564 5.68 1.78 15.50
N LEU A 565 6.95 1.88 15.11
CA LEU A 565 7.56 0.91 14.20
C LEU A 565 7.69 -0.46 14.87
N THR A 566 7.20 -1.51 14.20
CA THR A 566 7.25 -2.90 14.64
C THR A 566 8.48 -3.61 14.06
N LYS A 567 8.85 -4.76 14.65
CA LYS A 567 10.02 -5.54 14.23
C LYS A 567 9.92 -5.94 12.74
N ASP A 568 8.79 -6.48 12.29
CA ASP A 568 8.64 -6.95 10.90
C ASP A 568 8.74 -5.80 9.90
N LYS A 569 8.17 -4.62 10.19
CA LYS A 569 8.32 -3.45 9.32
C LYS A 569 9.77 -2.99 9.21
N LEU A 570 10.51 -2.96 10.32
CA LEU A 570 11.94 -2.64 10.31
C LEU A 570 12.73 -3.67 9.47
N MET A 571 12.45 -4.96 9.67
CA MET A 571 13.09 -6.06 8.94
C MET A 571 12.79 -6.03 7.45
N GLN A 572 11.54 -5.79 7.06
CA GLN A 572 11.14 -5.68 5.65
C GLN A 572 11.81 -4.49 4.97
N GLY A 573 11.94 -3.35 5.67
CA GLY A 573 12.69 -2.19 5.19
C GLY A 573 14.18 -2.51 4.99
N ALA A 574 14.82 -3.11 5.99
CA ALA A 574 16.21 -3.55 5.87
C ALA A 574 16.39 -4.62 4.78
N GLY A 575 15.38 -5.47 4.56
CA GLY A 575 15.34 -6.49 3.51
C GLY A 575 15.30 -5.95 2.08
N ARG A 576 15.16 -4.63 1.89
CA ARG A 576 15.41 -3.96 0.59
C ARG A 576 16.89 -4.04 0.19
N MET A 577 17.77 -4.16 1.18
CA MET A 577 19.18 -4.52 0.97
C MET A 577 19.28 -6.03 0.78
N ARG A 578 19.06 -6.50 -0.46
CA ARG A 578 19.02 -7.94 -0.80
C ARG A 578 20.31 -8.70 -0.47
N LEU A 579 21.44 -7.99 -0.39
CA LEU A 579 22.75 -8.53 -0.02
C LEU A 579 23.16 -8.10 1.39
N LEU A 580 22.21 -7.79 2.28
CA LEU A 580 22.50 -7.49 3.69
C LEU A 580 23.24 -8.66 4.34
N GLY A 581 24.41 -8.38 4.89
CA GLY A 581 25.31 -9.40 5.43
C GLY A 581 26.17 -10.13 4.39
N LYS A 582 26.02 -9.77 3.12
CA LYS A 582 26.87 -10.19 1.98
C LYS A 582 27.51 -8.96 1.30
N GLY A 583 27.99 -8.03 2.11
CA GLY A 583 28.63 -6.77 1.68
C GLY A 583 27.79 -5.53 1.96
N GLN A 584 26.47 -5.60 1.76
CA GLN A 584 25.59 -4.48 2.07
C GLN A 584 25.38 -4.31 3.57
N ARG A 585 25.17 -3.05 3.97
CA ARG A 585 25.08 -2.62 5.38
C ARG A 585 23.98 -1.59 5.56
N VAL A 586 23.63 -1.31 6.82
CA VAL A 586 22.61 -0.30 7.16
C VAL A 586 23.12 0.70 8.21
N VAL A 587 22.57 1.91 8.18
CA VAL A 587 22.70 2.94 9.21
C VAL A 587 21.31 3.27 9.69
N VAL A 588 21.10 3.28 11.01
CA VAL A 588 19.78 3.55 11.59
C VAL A 588 19.70 5.01 12.03
N VAL A 589 18.61 5.68 11.68
CA VAL A 589 18.37 7.10 11.99
C VAL A 589 17.03 7.28 12.67
N ALA A 590 17.02 8.04 13.76
CA ALA A 590 15.83 8.30 14.58
C ALA A 590 15.66 9.78 14.88
N THR A 591 14.45 10.19 15.29
CA THR A 591 14.22 11.52 15.87
C THR A 591 14.44 11.49 17.39
N LYS A 592 14.54 12.68 17.99
CA LYS A 592 14.62 12.80 19.46
C LYS A 592 13.43 12.17 20.18
N GLU A 593 12.23 12.28 19.60
CA GLU A 593 11.02 11.63 20.10
C GLU A 593 11.19 10.10 20.24
N VAL A 594 11.73 9.45 19.21
CA VAL A 594 11.97 8.00 19.21
C VAL A 594 13.06 7.64 20.24
N GLN A 595 14.13 8.42 20.33
CA GLN A 595 15.16 8.22 21.36
C GLN A 595 14.58 8.29 22.77
N ASP A 596 13.76 9.29 23.06
CA ASP A 596 13.14 9.48 24.38
C ASP A 596 12.17 8.33 24.70
N ALA A 597 11.41 7.85 23.70
CA ALA A 597 10.54 6.68 23.84
C ALA A 597 11.29 5.36 24.06
N MET A 598 12.57 5.27 23.65
CA MET A 598 13.44 4.13 23.97
C MET A 598 14.05 4.23 25.37
N ALA A 599 14.32 5.45 25.86
CA ALA A 599 14.98 5.67 27.14
C ALA A 599 14.16 5.18 28.35
N THR A 600 12.83 5.08 28.22
CA THR A 600 11.98 4.43 29.24
C THR A 600 12.27 2.93 29.41
N ASN A 601 12.90 2.30 28.43
CA ASN A 601 13.19 0.86 28.43
C ASN A 601 14.69 0.52 28.58
N VAL A 602 15.59 1.51 28.72
CA VAL A 602 17.05 1.29 28.67
C VAL A 602 17.78 2.07 29.76
N GLN A 603 18.64 1.39 30.52
CA GLN A 603 19.57 2.03 31.47
C GLN A 603 20.75 2.66 30.71
N ASN A 604 20.90 3.98 30.80
CA ASN A 604 22.10 4.78 30.52
C ASN A 604 23.04 4.27 29.40
N GLY A 605 22.73 4.63 28.15
CA GLY A 605 23.61 4.47 26.98
C GLY A 605 23.03 5.18 25.76
N GLY A 606 23.87 5.62 24.83
CA GLY A 606 23.39 6.19 23.55
C GLY A 606 22.54 5.20 22.75
N MET A 607 21.93 5.64 21.65
CA MET A 607 21.11 4.75 20.81
C MET A 607 21.98 3.65 20.19
N THR A 608 21.69 2.39 20.49
CA THR A 608 22.36 1.22 19.88
C THR A 608 21.36 0.35 19.13
N ILE A 609 21.84 -0.46 18.18
CA ILE A 609 20.97 -1.39 17.44
C ILE A 609 20.28 -2.39 18.37
N SER A 610 20.94 -2.84 19.44
CA SER A 610 20.33 -3.74 20.43
C SER A 610 19.12 -3.09 21.11
N ASN A 611 19.24 -1.81 21.49
CA ASN A 611 18.13 -1.07 22.09
C ASN A 611 16.99 -0.84 21.08
N VAL A 612 17.32 -0.55 19.83
CA VAL A 612 16.32 -0.41 18.76
C VAL A 612 15.55 -1.71 18.57
N LEU A 613 16.25 -2.86 18.51
CA LEU A 613 15.64 -4.17 18.33
C LEU A 613 14.73 -4.56 19.51
N GLU A 614 15.20 -4.34 20.75
CA GLU A 614 14.38 -4.57 21.95
C GLU A 614 13.12 -3.70 21.94
N TRP A 615 13.25 -2.44 21.54
CA TRP A 615 12.14 -1.50 21.47
C TRP A 615 11.12 -1.87 20.38
N VAL A 616 11.54 -2.20 19.15
CA VAL A 616 10.59 -2.60 18.09
C VAL A 616 9.90 -3.94 18.39
N VAL A 617 10.54 -4.84 19.12
CA VAL A 617 9.91 -6.08 19.64
C VAL A 617 8.85 -5.73 20.69
N GLY A 618 9.14 -4.80 21.60
CA GLY A 618 8.16 -4.28 22.55
C GLY A 618 6.96 -3.61 21.86
N ASN A 619 7.22 -2.85 20.80
CA ASN A 619 6.17 -2.25 19.97
C ASN A 619 5.32 -3.31 19.27
N THR A 620 5.93 -4.38 18.73
CA THR A 620 5.20 -5.52 18.15
C THR A 620 4.27 -6.14 19.19
N ALA A 621 4.75 -6.42 20.41
CA ALA A 621 3.92 -6.97 21.48
C ALA A 621 2.75 -6.04 21.83
N THR A 622 3.03 -4.75 22.00
CA THR A 622 2.00 -3.72 22.29
C THR A 622 0.97 -3.63 21.17
N CYS A 623 1.39 -3.75 19.90
CA CYS A 623 0.51 -3.73 18.74
C CYS A 623 -0.41 -4.97 18.70
N ILE A 624 0.13 -6.15 19.01
CA ILE A 624 -0.66 -7.40 19.11
C ILE A 624 -1.67 -7.28 20.24
N GLU A 625 -1.25 -6.79 21.41
CA GLU A 625 -2.14 -6.55 22.56
C GLU A 625 -3.28 -5.61 22.19
N ALA A 626 -2.98 -4.44 21.62
CA ALA A 626 -4.01 -3.48 21.19
C ALA A 626 -5.01 -4.07 20.18
N GLY A 627 -4.56 -4.99 19.31
CA GLY A 627 -5.39 -5.66 18.32
C GLY A 627 -6.37 -6.71 18.88
N LEU A 628 -6.12 -7.25 20.07
CA LEU A 628 -6.92 -8.34 20.64
C LEU A 628 -8.39 -7.97 20.90
N THR A 629 -8.66 -6.72 21.29
CA THR A 629 -10.03 -6.23 21.54
C THR A 629 -10.86 -6.28 20.26
N ILE A 630 -10.32 -5.74 19.16
CA ILE A 630 -11.01 -5.74 17.86
C ILE A 630 -11.11 -7.17 17.31
N TRP A 631 -10.02 -7.93 17.36
CA TRP A 631 -9.97 -9.31 16.88
C TRP A 631 -11.01 -10.22 17.56
N SER A 632 -11.13 -10.14 18.89
CA SER A 632 -12.10 -10.94 19.65
C SER A 632 -13.54 -10.50 19.40
N GLN A 633 -13.80 -9.20 19.33
CA GLN A 633 -15.14 -8.67 19.01
C GLN A 633 -15.60 -9.12 17.62
N GLN A 634 -14.73 -9.03 16.61
CA GLN A 634 -15.01 -9.51 15.26
C GLN A 634 -15.23 -11.02 15.22
N GLY A 635 -14.41 -11.80 15.94
CA GLY A 635 -14.54 -13.26 15.98
C GLY A 635 -15.82 -13.74 16.66
N LEU A 636 -16.22 -13.12 17.77
CA LEU A 636 -17.49 -13.42 18.45
C LEU A 636 -18.69 -13.01 17.60
N TRP A 637 -18.59 -11.91 16.85
CA TRP A 637 -19.63 -11.53 15.89
C TRP A 637 -19.72 -12.54 14.76
N PHE A 638 -18.61 -12.90 14.12
CA PHE A 638 -18.58 -13.94 13.10
C PHE A 638 -19.24 -15.24 13.62
N ALA A 639 -18.92 -15.68 14.84
CA ALA A 639 -19.54 -16.87 15.43
C ALA A 639 -21.07 -16.72 15.60
N GLN A 640 -21.55 -15.52 15.93
CA GLN A 640 -22.99 -15.24 16.04
C GLN A 640 -23.67 -15.22 14.66
N SER A 641 -23.06 -14.63 13.64
CA SER A 641 -23.64 -14.56 12.29
C SER A 641 -23.76 -15.92 11.62
N GLN A 642 -22.96 -16.91 12.02
CA GLN A 642 -23.11 -18.30 11.55
C GLN A 642 -24.33 -19.03 12.16
N GLN A 643 -24.90 -18.54 13.28
CA GLN A 643 -26.03 -19.19 13.96
C GLN A 643 -27.40 -18.64 13.54
N GLU A 644 -27.45 -17.37 13.11
CA GLU A 644 -28.68 -16.65 12.79
C GLU A 644 -28.60 -16.07 11.37
N GLU A 645 -29.61 -16.34 10.52
CA GLU A 645 -29.63 -15.94 9.11
C GLU A 645 -29.55 -14.42 8.89
N THR A 646 -30.00 -13.61 9.86
CA THR A 646 -29.87 -12.14 9.86
C THR A 646 -28.88 -11.61 10.92
N GLY A 647 -28.06 -12.49 11.53
CA GLY A 647 -27.10 -12.11 12.59
C GLY A 647 -25.96 -11.20 12.13
N SER A 648 -25.89 -10.93 10.83
CA SER A 648 -24.91 -10.02 10.20
C SER A 648 -25.31 -8.54 10.24
N VAL A 649 -26.57 -8.22 10.54
CA VAL A 649 -27.07 -6.83 10.64
C VAL A 649 -26.93 -6.32 12.07
N ILE A 650 -26.28 -5.17 12.24
CA ILE A 650 -26.04 -4.52 13.54
C ILE A 650 -26.75 -3.17 13.59
N PRO A 651 -27.59 -2.92 14.61
CA PRO A 651 -28.06 -1.58 14.92
C PRO A 651 -26.90 -0.65 15.30
N GLU A 652 -26.84 0.53 14.69
CA GLU A 652 -25.90 1.59 15.07
C GLU A 652 -26.64 2.74 15.77
N ASP A 653 -26.30 2.95 17.03
CA ASP A 653 -26.71 4.13 17.78
C ASP A 653 -25.47 4.92 18.21
N MET A 654 -25.29 6.07 17.57
CA MET A 654 -24.17 6.96 17.80
C MET A 654 -24.53 8.13 18.72
N ALA A 655 -25.69 8.14 19.38
CA ALA A 655 -26.12 9.25 20.24
C ALA A 655 -25.18 9.48 21.43
N LEU A 656 -25.02 10.76 21.84
CA LEU A 656 -24.11 11.12 22.95
C LEU A 656 -24.46 10.40 24.26
N THR A 657 -25.75 10.20 24.52
CA THR A 657 -26.27 9.49 25.69
C THR A 657 -25.83 8.03 25.67
N THR A 658 -26.00 7.37 24.53
CA THR A 658 -25.65 5.95 24.34
C THR A 658 -24.14 5.72 24.46
N LEU A 659 -23.33 6.66 23.98
CA LEU A 659 -21.87 6.55 24.01
C LEU A 659 -21.25 6.91 25.38
N TYR A 660 -21.75 7.93 26.08
CA TYR A 660 -21.00 8.57 27.18
C TYR A 660 -21.75 8.73 28.50
N GLU A 661 -23.05 8.47 28.55
CA GLU A 661 -23.82 8.64 29.79
C GLU A 661 -23.54 7.52 30.80
N ALA A 662 -23.57 6.28 30.32
CA ALA A 662 -23.28 5.12 31.15
C ALA A 662 -21.79 5.10 31.55
N PRO A 663 -21.45 4.70 32.79
CA PRO A 663 -20.06 4.43 33.14
C PRO A 663 -19.54 3.27 32.30
N SER A 664 -18.31 3.41 31.80
CA SER A 664 -17.62 2.29 31.21
C SER A 664 -17.15 1.34 32.30
N ASP A 665 -17.58 0.08 32.18
CA ASP A 665 -17.09 -1.02 33.00
C ASP A 665 -15.68 -1.39 32.53
N VAL A 666 -14.66 -1.01 33.31
CA VAL A 666 -13.27 -1.31 32.99
C VAL A 666 -12.94 -2.68 33.59
N GLN A 667 -12.81 -3.68 32.72
CA GLN A 667 -12.50 -5.05 33.13
C GLN A 667 -11.38 -5.65 32.27
N PRO A 668 -10.71 -6.71 32.75
CA PRO A 668 -9.81 -7.49 31.91
C PRO A 668 -10.50 -7.96 30.62
N LEU A 669 -9.75 -8.01 29.52
CA LEU A 669 -10.28 -8.44 28.21
C LEU A 669 -10.92 -9.84 28.28
N GLY A 670 -10.28 -10.79 28.98
CA GLY A 670 -10.81 -12.15 29.14
C GLY A 670 -12.21 -12.18 29.77
N ASP A 671 -12.43 -11.41 30.84
CA ASP A 671 -13.73 -11.33 31.52
C ASP A 671 -14.79 -10.66 30.64
N THR A 672 -14.40 -9.62 29.91
CA THR A 672 -15.26 -8.94 28.93
C THR A 672 -15.71 -9.90 27.83
N VAL A 673 -14.79 -10.69 27.29
CA VAL A 673 -15.07 -11.71 26.27
C VAL A 673 -16.02 -12.78 26.82
N ARG A 674 -15.83 -13.25 28.06
CA ARG A 674 -16.76 -14.23 28.69
C ARG A 674 -18.16 -13.66 28.87
N ARG A 675 -18.29 -12.39 29.29
CA ARG A 675 -19.59 -11.71 29.38
C ARG A 675 -20.25 -11.63 28.00
N GLN A 676 -19.53 -11.20 26.98
CA GLN A 676 -20.05 -11.14 25.60
C GLN A 676 -20.48 -12.50 25.06
N ILE A 677 -19.74 -13.58 25.37
CA ILE A 677 -20.12 -14.95 25.02
C ILE A 677 -21.48 -15.30 25.65
N ASN A 678 -21.68 -14.97 26.92
CA ASN A 678 -22.94 -15.22 27.62
C ASN A 678 -24.09 -14.36 27.06
N ASP A 679 -23.86 -13.07 26.87
CA ASP A 679 -24.85 -12.11 26.37
C ASP A 679 -25.33 -12.48 24.95
N LYS A 680 -24.39 -12.90 24.10
CA LYS A 680 -24.66 -13.39 22.74
C LYS A 680 -25.12 -14.85 22.69
N LYS A 681 -25.27 -15.52 23.85
CA LYS A 681 -25.67 -16.94 23.98
C LYS A 681 -24.78 -17.92 23.19
N LEU A 682 -23.51 -17.58 23.02
CA LEU A 682 -22.52 -18.43 22.34
C LEU A 682 -22.04 -19.56 23.26
N SER A 683 -21.68 -20.71 22.67
CA SER A 683 -21.25 -21.88 23.45
C SER A 683 -19.73 -21.99 23.52
N LEU A 684 -19.17 -22.13 24.73
CA LEU A 684 -17.77 -22.50 24.93
C LEU A 684 -17.42 -23.93 24.44
N LYS A 685 -18.41 -24.71 24.03
CA LYS A 685 -18.17 -26.00 23.34
C LYS A 685 -17.75 -25.78 21.88
N ASP A 686 -18.04 -24.62 21.31
CA ASP A 686 -17.54 -24.23 20.00
C ASP A 686 -16.04 -23.97 20.09
N ALA A 687 -15.25 -24.66 19.27
CA ALA A 687 -13.80 -24.59 19.30
C ALA A 687 -13.25 -23.19 18.93
N MET A 688 -13.97 -22.43 18.10
CA MET A 688 -13.62 -21.05 17.76
C MET A 688 -13.83 -20.13 18.95
N VAL A 689 -15.01 -20.19 19.56
CA VAL A 689 -15.35 -19.39 20.75
C VAL A 689 -14.40 -19.71 21.91
N ALA A 690 -14.07 -20.99 22.11
CA ALA A 690 -13.09 -21.43 23.10
C ALA A 690 -11.68 -20.89 22.83
N LYS A 691 -11.22 -20.87 21.56
CA LYS A 691 -9.91 -20.29 21.19
C LYS A 691 -9.88 -18.79 21.45
N ILE A 692 -10.94 -18.06 21.10
CA ILE A 692 -11.04 -16.61 21.34
C ILE A 692 -10.90 -16.34 22.85
N ALA A 693 -11.69 -17.01 23.68
CA ALA A 693 -11.60 -16.88 25.13
C ALA A 693 -10.18 -17.20 25.65
N TYR A 694 -9.59 -18.31 25.23
CA TYR A 694 -8.25 -18.72 25.65
C TYR A 694 -7.15 -17.70 25.25
N VAL A 695 -7.19 -17.20 24.02
CA VAL A 695 -6.20 -16.21 23.54
C VAL A 695 -6.33 -14.91 24.33
N CYS A 696 -7.56 -14.44 24.58
CA CYS A 696 -7.83 -13.25 25.38
C CYS A 696 -7.46 -13.42 26.85
N ASP A 697 -7.64 -14.59 27.44
CA ASP A 697 -7.19 -14.90 28.81
C ASP A 697 -5.66 -14.87 28.91
N ARG A 698 -4.98 -15.47 27.92
CA ARG A 698 -3.52 -15.65 27.95
C ARG A 698 -2.77 -14.37 27.61
N LEU A 699 -3.17 -13.69 26.53
CA LEU A 699 -2.48 -12.51 26.01
C LEU A 699 -3.12 -11.19 26.49
N GLY A 700 -4.42 -11.22 26.79
CA GLY A 700 -5.19 -10.05 27.21
C GLY A 700 -5.30 -9.85 28.72
N ALA A 701 -4.61 -10.64 29.55
CA ALA A 701 -4.72 -10.58 31.02
C ALA A 701 -4.44 -9.18 31.59
N LYS A 702 -3.55 -8.41 30.96
CA LYS A 702 -3.18 -7.04 31.37
C LYS A 702 -3.96 -5.96 30.63
N ILE A 703 -4.73 -6.34 29.61
CA ILE A 703 -5.51 -5.42 28.79
C ILE A 703 -6.79 -5.10 29.53
N GLN A 704 -6.91 -3.83 29.92
CA GLN A 704 -8.12 -3.29 30.50
C GLN A 704 -8.97 -2.75 29.36
N VAL A 705 -10.13 -3.38 29.15
CA VAL A 705 -11.08 -2.97 28.12
C VAL A 705 -12.14 -2.13 28.81
N SER A 706 -12.29 -0.91 28.32
CA SER A 706 -13.48 -0.10 28.51
C SER A 706 -14.36 -0.33 27.27
N MET A 707 -15.68 -0.10 27.30
CA MET A 707 -16.50 -0.13 26.08
C MET A 707 -16.13 1.04 25.17
N GLN A 708 -14.91 1.00 24.64
CA GLN A 708 -14.39 1.83 23.58
C GLN A 708 -14.89 1.20 22.29
N TYR A 709 -15.82 1.88 21.63
CA TYR A 709 -16.14 1.61 20.24
C TYR A 709 -14.82 1.68 19.46
N GLY A 710 -14.39 0.54 18.90
CA GLY A 710 -13.03 0.27 18.44
C GLY A 710 -12.32 1.47 17.80
N GLU A 711 -11.26 1.94 18.47
CA GLU A 711 -10.59 3.21 18.21
C GLU A 711 -9.77 3.20 16.89
N GLU A 712 -9.50 2.03 16.31
CA GLU A 712 -8.72 1.86 15.07
C GLU A 712 -9.32 0.77 14.17
N CYS A 713 -10.59 0.92 13.78
CA CYS A 713 -11.18 0.08 12.72
C CYS A 713 -11.21 0.87 11.42
N GLU A 714 -10.48 0.40 10.41
CA GLU A 714 -10.60 0.92 9.05
C GLU A 714 -11.91 0.39 8.49
N ARG A 715 -12.93 1.26 8.42
CA ARG A 715 -14.24 0.91 7.84
C ARG A 715 -14.25 1.31 6.38
N GLU A 716 -14.23 0.34 5.49
CA GLU A 716 -14.45 0.61 4.09
C GLU A 716 -15.95 0.83 3.84
N LEU A 717 -16.37 2.09 3.64
CA LEU A 717 -17.76 2.44 3.37
C LEU A 717 -17.95 2.56 1.86
N GLN A 718 -18.80 1.71 1.30
CA GLN A 718 -19.12 1.77 -0.12
C GLN A 718 -20.15 2.88 -0.40
N LEU A 719 -19.70 4.13 -0.39
CA LEU A 719 -20.39 5.26 -0.99
C LEU A 719 -19.44 6.00 -1.93
N GLU A 720 -19.76 5.86 -3.21
CA GLU A 720 -19.43 6.71 -4.36
C GLU A 720 -18.33 6.28 -5.34
N GLU A 721 -18.68 6.50 -6.61
CA GLU A 721 -18.11 6.02 -7.86
C GLU A 721 -16.73 6.64 -8.14
N GLU A 722 -15.78 5.82 -8.60
CA GLU A 722 -14.72 6.31 -9.47
C GLU A 722 -14.69 5.52 -10.77
N VAL A 723 -14.94 6.23 -11.87
CA VAL A 723 -14.55 5.85 -13.21
C VAL A 723 -13.02 6.03 -13.28
N GLN A 724 -12.28 4.93 -13.14
CA GLN A 724 -10.86 4.90 -13.46
C GLN A 724 -10.71 5.11 -14.97
N LYS A 725 -10.26 6.31 -15.37
CA LYS A 725 -9.74 6.56 -16.71
C LYS A 725 -8.28 6.12 -16.75
N GLU A 726 -8.05 4.91 -17.24
CA GLU A 726 -6.72 4.55 -17.73
C GLU A 726 -6.46 5.34 -19.04
N LEU A 727 -5.43 6.21 -19.01
CA LEU A 727 -4.92 6.88 -20.19
C LEU A 727 -3.92 5.93 -20.87
N GLU A 728 -4.41 5.12 -21.81
CA GLU A 728 -3.55 4.37 -22.72
C GLU A 728 -2.79 5.36 -23.63
N LYS A 729 -1.45 5.30 -23.58
CA LYS A 729 -0.59 5.99 -24.54
C LYS A 729 -0.77 5.35 -25.91
N GLN A 730 -1.24 6.13 -26.89
CA GLN A 730 -1.34 5.69 -28.27
C GLN A 730 0.07 5.55 -28.88
N TYR A 731 0.49 4.31 -29.11
CA TYR A 731 1.62 3.99 -29.98
C TYR A 731 1.13 3.98 -31.44
N PRO A 732 2.01 4.24 -32.44
CA PRO A 732 1.65 4.12 -33.85
C PRO A 732 1.13 2.71 -34.14
N VAL A 733 -0.10 2.62 -34.64
CA VAL A 733 -0.78 1.36 -34.92
C VAL A 733 -0.12 0.68 -36.12
N GLN A 734 0.36 -0.55 -35.92
CA GLN A 734 0.83 -1.44 -36.99
C GLN A 734 -0.22 -2.52 -37.23
N GLU A 735 -0.50 -2.86 -38.49
CA GLU A 735 -1.43 -3.94 -38.81
C GLU A 735 -0.71 -5.28 -38.88
N ALA A 736 -1.24 -6.27 -38.14
CA ALA A 736 -0.73 -7.62 -38.14
C ALA A 736 -0.93 -8.29 -39.51
N SER A 737 0.06 -9.09 -39.92
CA SER A 737 -0.03 -9.98 -41.07
C SER A 737 -0.93 -11.18 -40.72
N ILE A 738 -1.75 -11.61 -41.67
CA ILE A 738 -2.63 -12.76 -41.48
C ILE A 738 -1.82 -14.05 -41.62
N GLU A 739 -1.87 -14.88 -40.59
CA GLU A 739 -1.27 -16.22 -40.57
C GLU A 739 -2.32 -17.27 -40.95
N PRO A 740 -2.26 -17.88 -42.14
CA PRO A 740 -3.18 -18.92 -42.56
C PRO A 740 -2.84 -20.28 -41.92
N LYS A 741 -3.87 -21.06 -41.60
CA LYS A 741 -3.69 -22.43 -41.15
C LYS A 741 -3.18 -23.33 -42.29
N TRP A 742 -2.30 -24.27 -41.94
CA TRP A 742 -1.84 -25.34 -42.85
C TRP A 742 -1.97 -26.70 -42.16
N ALA A 743 -1.66 -27.79 -42.87
CA ALA A 743 -1.89 -29.14 -42.36
C ALA A 743 -0.85 -29.57 -41.31
N TYR A 744 -0.91 -29.03 -40.09
CA TYR A 744 0.09 -29.22 -39.02
C TYR A 744 0.44 -30.69 -38.72
N ALA A 745 -0.53 -31.60 -38.85
CA ALA A 745 -0.32 -33.04 -38.67
C ALA A 745 0.74 -33.65 -39.60
N THR A 746 0.99 -33.06 -40.77
CA THR A 746 2.04 -33.55 -41.68
C THR A 746 3.44 -33.33 -41.10
N ALA A 747 3.65 -32.27 -40.32
CA ALA A 747 4.93 -31.99 -39.69
C ALA A 747 5.30 -33.02 -38.62
N LEU A 748 4.30 -33.62 -37.95
CA LEU A 748 4.54 -34.69 -36.97
C LEU A 748 5.08 -36.00 -37.61
N ARG A 749 4.91 -36.16 -38.93
CA ARG A 749 5.26 -37.37 -39.69
C ARG A 749 6.38 -37.16 -40.72
N ALA A 750 6.72 -35.92 -41.02
CA ALA A 750 7.76 -35.58 -41.98
C ALA A 750 9.17 -35.97 -41.48
N HIS A 751 10.08 -36.22 -42.42
CA HIS A 751 11.47 -36.57 -42.13
C HIS A 751 12.43 -35.37 -42.16
N GLN A 752 12.02 -34.31 -42.86
CA GLN A 752 12.76 -33.07 -43.08
C GLN A 752 11.77 -31.94 -43.35
N VAL A 753 12.25 -30.69 -43.27
CA VAL A 753 11.41 -29.50 -43.42
C VAL A 753 10.71 -29.43 -44.78
N ASP A 754 11.35 -29.84 -45.88
CA ASP A 754 10.72 -29.85 -47.23
C ASP A 754 9.48 -30.78 -47.34
N GLY A 755 9.25 -31.63 -46.34
CA GLY A 755 8.10 -32.52 -46.28
C GLY A 755 6.81 -31.88 -45.78
N ILE A 756 6.81 -30.59 -45.39
CA ILE A 756 5.62 -29.90 -44.86
C ILE A 756 4.96 -29.00 -45.92
N PRO A 757 3.62 -28.89 -45.96
CA PRO A 757 2.87 -28.18 -47.00
C PRO A 757 2.73 -26.68 -46.68
N VAL A 758 3.82 -26.04 -46.24
CA VAL A 758 3.90 -24.58 -46.03
C VAL A 758 5.23 -24.07 -46.59
N ALA A 759 5.25 -22.84 -47.07
CA ALA A 759 6.50 -22.21 -47.51
C ALA A 759 7.38 -21.94 -46.28
N VAL A 760 8.56 -22.52 -46.29
CA VAL A 760 9.55 -22.41 -45.21
C VAL A 760 10.79 -21.68 -45.73
N GLU A 761 11.42 -20.89 -44.88
CA GLU A 761 12.69 -20.22 -45.17
C GLU A 761 13.70 -20.52 -44.07
N THR A 762 14.99 -20.48 -44.41
CA THR A 762 16.06 -20.54 -43.41
C THR A 762 16.10 -19.26 -42.59
N LEU A 763 16.51 -19.35 -41.32
CA LEU A 763 16.73 -18.17 -40.46
C LEU A 763 17.68 -17.18 -41.14
N THR A 764 18.76 -17.68 -41.74
CA THR A 764 19.77 -16.87 -42.45
C THR A 764 19.17 -16.07 -43.61
N GLU A 765 18.33 -16.69 -44.45
CA GLU A 765 17.68 -15.99 -45.58
C GLU A 765 16.64 -14.99 -45.09
N SER A 766 15.90 -15.34 -44.03
CA SER A 766 14.91 -14.46 -43.45
C SER A 766 15.54 -13.22 -42.82
N VAL A 767 16.60 -13.38 -42.04
CA VAL A 767 17.39 -12.28 -41.47
C VAL A 767 17.90 -11.36 -42.58
N ARG A 768 18.46 -11.93 -43.66
CA ARG A 768 18.97 -11.14 -44.80
C ARG A 768 17.87 -10.36 -45.52
N ARG A 769 16.67 -10.92 -45.66
CA ARG A 769 15.58 -10.30 -46.44
C ARG A 769 14.72 -9.33 -45.64
N ARG A 770 14.51 -9.62 -44.34
CA ARG A 770 13.46 -8.98 -43.55
C ARG A 770 13.99 -8.19 -42.37
N TRP A 771 15.07 -8.62 -41.72
CA TRP A 771 15.48 -8.00 -40.46
C TRP A 771 16.23 -6.68 -40.69
N MET A 772 15.95 -5.72 -39.81
CA MET A 772 16.61 -4.41 -39.75
C MET A 772 17.25 -4.25 -38.36
N PRO A 773 18.47 -3.69 -38.27
CA PRO A 773 19.27 -3.13 -39.37
C PRO A 773 19.84 -4.21 -40.29
N ALA A 774 20.10 -3.83 -41.56
CA ALA A 774 20.40 -4.79 -42.62
C ALA A 774 21.67 -5.60 -42.36
N ASN A 775 22.62 -5.08 -41.59
CA ASN A 775 23.87 -5.73 -41.19
C ASN A 775 23.70 -6.96 -40.28
N LEU A 776 22.49 -7.27 -39.78
CA LEU A 776 22.19 -8.51 -39.06
C LEU A 776 22.50 -9.79 -39.85
N HIS A 777 22.56 -9.70 -41.18
CA HIS A 777 23.00 -10.81 -42.04
C HIS A 777 24.47 -11.19 -41.86
N ALA A 778 25.28 -10.35 -41.20
CA ALA A 778 26.68 -10.64 -40.92
C ALA A 778 26.86 -11.76 -39.87
N ILE A 779 25.85 -12.00 -39.03
CA ILE A 779 25.84 -13.08 -38.05
C ILE A 779 25.67 -14.42 -38.76
N GLN A 780 26.55 -15.38 -38.48
CA GLN A 780 26.55 -16.69 -39.14
C GLN A 780 25.58 -17.67 -38.46
N TRP A 781 24.29 -17.53 -38.74
CA TRP A 781 23.24 -18.42 -38.21
C TRP A 781 23.36 -19.87 -38.72
N PRO A 782 23.01 -20.89 -37.90
CA PRO A 782 22.96 -22.29 -38.34
C PRO A 782 21.99 -22.50 -39.50
N ALA A 783 22.45 -23.18 -40.56
CA ALA A 783 21.65 -23.45 -41.76
C ALA A 783 20.48 -24.44 -41.54
N THR A 784 20.50 -25.17 -40.41
CA THR A 784 19.47 -26.14 -40.03
C THR A 784 18.26 -25.51 -39.34
N ILE A 785 18.26 -24.19 -39.10
CA ILE A 785 17.13 -23.49 -38.46
C ILE A 785 16.24 -22.88 -39.54
N HIS A 786 14.98 -23.28 -39.51
CA HIS A 786 13.96 -22.94 -40.49
C HIS A 786 12.71 -22.39 -39.78
N GLY A 787 11.94 -21.55 -40.45
CA GLY A 787 10.65 -21.08 -39.96
C GLY A 787 9.69 -20.87 -41.10
N SER A 788 8.38 -21.01 -40.85
CA SER A 788 7.38 -20.69 -41.86
C SER A 788 7.55 -19.24 -42.30
N THR A 789 7.22 -18.93 -43.55
CA THR A 789 7.23 -17.54 -44.05
C THR A 789 6.41 -16.60 -43.17
N HIS A 790 5.35 -17.10 -42.53
CA HIS A 790 4.51 -16.35 -41.59
C HIS A 790 5.10 -16.21 -40.19
N PHE A 791 5.92 -17.16 -39.73
CA PHE A 791 6.70 -16.99 -38.49
C PHE A 791 7.54 -15.71 -38.55
N PHE A 792 8.17 -15.46 -39.70
CA PHE A 792 9.03 -14.29 -39.91
C PHE A 792 8.29 -13.03 -40.39
N ASN A 793 7.04 -13.15 -40.85
CA ASN A 793 6.25 -12.05 -41.40
C ASN A 793 5.03 -11.73 -40.53
N THR A 794 5.24 -10.92 -39.49
CA THR A 794 4.25 -10.63 -38.43
C THR A 794 3.40 -9.39 -38.68
N ILE A 795 3.87 -8.45 -39.51
CA ILE A 795 3.18 -7.20 -39.84
C ILE A 795 3.06 -7.02 -41.35
N GLN A 796 2.12 -6.17 -41.81
CA GLN A 796 1.89 -5.95 -43.25
C GLN A 796 3.02 -5.18 -43.96
N VAL A 797 3.87 -4.47 -43.20
CA VAL A 797 5.04 -3.72 -43.68
C VAL A 797 6.31 -4.57 -43.46
N THR A 798 7.50 -4.11 -43.88
CA THR A 798 8.77 -4.79 -43.56
C THR A 798 8.94 -4.96 -42.05
N THR A 799 8.95 -6.20 -41.57
CA THR A 799 9.16 -6.55 -40.15
C THR A 799 10.53 -6.08 -39.64
N THR A 800 10.60 -5.03 -38.82
CA THR A 800 11.82 -4.74 -38.05
C THR A 800 12.01 -5.80 -36.97
N VAL A 801 13.23 -5.97 -36.44
CA VAL A 801 13.48 -6.96 -35.37
C VAL A 801 12.52 -6.77 -34.18
N ASP A 802 12.12 -5.54 -33.90
CA ASP A 802 11.17 -5.18 -32.83
C ASP A 802 9.80 -5.87 -32.98
N PHE A 803 9.41 -6.23 -34.21
CA PHE A 803 8.15 -6.93 -34.50
C PHE A 803 8.34 -8.41 -34.84
N THR A 804 9.58 -8.93 -34.82
CA THR A 804 9.83 -10.36 -35.07
C THR A 804 9.42 -11.19 -33.86
N ARG A 805 8.85 -12.38 -34.10
CA ARG A 805 8.47 -13.30 -33.03
C ARG A 805 9.69 -13.70 -32.19
N LEU A 806 9.43 -13.97 -30.92
CA LEU A 806 10.35 -14.73 -30.08
C LEU A 806 10.17 -16.22 -30.38
N VAL A 807 11.24 -16.97 -30.21
CA VAL A 807 11.22 -18.43 -30.33
C VAL A 807 10.91 -19.01 -28.96
N ASP A 808 9.67 -19.42 -28.75
CA ASP A 808 9.28 -20.14 -27.53
C ASP A 808 9.25 -21.65 -27.75
N MET A 809 8.83 -22.10 -28.93
CA MET A 809 8.66 -23.51 -29.29
C MET A 809 9.35 -23.84 -30.61
N ALA A 810 9.99 -25.00 -30.66
CA ALA A 810 10.65 -25.48 -31.87
C ALA A 810 10.47 -27.00 -32.04
N LEU A 811 10.38 -27.43 -33.29
CA LEU A 811 10.24 -28.82 -33.68
C LEU A 811 11.51 -29.31 -34.37
N ARG A 812 12.05 -30.45 -33.95
CA ARG A 812 13.20 -31.08 -34.61
C ARG A 812 12.81 -32.31 -35.40
N PHE A 813 13.29 -32.36 -36.63
CA PHE A 813 13.13 -33.49 -37.55
C PHE A 813 14.26 -34.51 -37.43
N PRO A 814 14.03 -35.78 -37.83
CA PRO A 814 15.06 -36.82 -37.80
C PRO A 814 16.34 -36.51 -38.56
N ASN A 815 16.27 -35.71 -39.63
CA ASN A 815 17.43 -35.32 -40.42
C ASN A 815 18.29 -34.23 -39.74
N GLY A 816 17.82 -33.66 -38.64
CA GLY A 816 18.49 -32.61 -37.88
C GLY A 816 17.93 -31.20 -38.11
N ASP A 817 17.02 -31.01 -39.05
CA ASP A 817 16.39 -29.71 -39.29
C ASP A 817 15.52 -29.30 -38.09
N VAL A 818 15.44 -28.00 -37.85
CA VAL A 818 14.67 -27.39 -36.77
C VAL A 818 13.70 -26.38 -37.36
N LEU A 819 12.41 -26.56 -37.08
CA LEU A 819 11.34 -25.64 -37.46
C LEU A 819 10.90 -24.81 -36.25
N LEU A 820 11.02 -23.49 -36.38
CA LEU A 820 10.48 -22.50 -35.45
C LEU A 820 8.97 -22.44 -35.62
N LEU A 821 8.23 -22.50 -34.51
CA LEU A 821 6.78 -22.51 -34.50
C LEU A 821 6.24 -21.19 -33.98
N SER A 822 5.24 -20.64 -34.65
CA SER A 822 4.41 -19.56 -34.10
C SER A 822 3.56 -20.06 -32.94
N ASP A 823 2.98 -19.16 -32.15
CA ASP A 823 2.06 -19.55 -31.07
C ASP A 823 0.87 -20.37 -31.59
N MET A 824 0.32 -19.99 -32.75
CA MET A 824 -0.78 -20.72 -33.39
C MET A 824 -0.34 -22.11 -33.89
N GLU A 825 0.84 -22.20 -34.52
CA GLU A 825 1.41 -23.48 -34.98
C GLU A 825 1.71 -24.39 -33.79
N ALA A 826 2.30 -23.85 -32.72
CA ALA A 826 2.65 -24.60 -31.51
C ALA A 826 1.41 -25.14 -30.78
N ASP A 827 0.38 -24.32 -30.59
CA ASP A 827 -0.86 -24.72 -29.91
C ASP A 827 -1.57 -25.87 -30.63
N GLU A 828 -1.72 -25.76 -31.95
CA GLU A 828 -2.37 -26.80 -32.77
C GLU A 828 -1.55 -28.09 -32.80
N MET A 829 -0.21 -27.99 -32.89
CA MET A 829 0.68 -29.16 -32.87
C MET A 829 0.71 -29.84 -31.50
N LEU A 830 0.67 -29.08 -30.41
CA LEU A 830 0.54 -29.63 -29.05
C LEU A 830 -0.79 -30.37 -28.88
N GLY A 831 -1.90 -29.81 -29.36
CA GLY A 831 -3.20 -30.47 -29.37
C GLY A 831 -3.16 -31.83 -30.08
N LEU A 832 -2.58 -31.86 -31.29
CA LEU A 832 -2.42 -33.09 -32.07
C LEU A 832 -1.53 -34.13 -31.35
N LEU A 833 -0.46 -33.69 -30.70
CA LEU A 833 0.45 -34.56 -29.93
C LEU A 833 -0.20 -35.14 -28.66
N TRP A 834 -1.12 -34.40 -28.04
CA TRP A 834 -1.87 -34.91 -26.89
C TRP A 834 -2.93 -35.93 -27.28
N ASP A 835 -3.47 -35.83 -28.49
CA ASP A 835 -4.51 -36.72 -29.02
C ASP A 835 -3.94 -37.99 -29.69
N GLU A 836 -2.73 -37.96 -30.26
CA GLU A 836 -2.09 -39.14 -30.87
C GLU A 836 -1.40 -40.04 -29.81
N ALA A 837 -1.87 -41.29 -29.67
CA ALA A 837 -1.27 -42.30 -28.78
C ALA A 837 0.01 -42.99 -29.33
N GLY A 838 0.61 -42.44 -30.38
CA GLY A 838 1.70 -43.07 -31.16
C GLY A 838 3.07 -42.40 -31.01
N THR A 839 4.14 -43.12 -31.37
CA THR A 839 5.50 -42.57 -31.43
C THR A 839 5.63 -41.59 -32.60
N THR A 840 5.80 -40.31 -32.29
CA THR A 840 6.12 -39.27 -33.27
C THR A 840 7.56 -39.43 -33.76
N ARG A 841 7.82 -39.05 -35.03
CA ARG A 841 9.20 -39.04 -35.57
C ARG A 841 9.97 -37.77 -35.24
N VAL A 842 9.28 -36.78 -34.67
CA VAL A 842 9.81 -35.44 -34.39
C VAL A 842 9.86 -35.18 -32.89
N GLU A 843 10.79 -34.32 -32.49
CA GLU A 843 10.98 -33.90 -31.10
C GLU A 843 10.56 -32.43 -30.94
N LEU A 844 9.46 -32.19 -30.21
CA LEU A 844 8.98 -30.85 -29.86
C LEU A 844 9.60 -30.40 -28.54
N VAL A 845 10.04 -29.14 -28.47
CA VAL A 845 10.64 -28.57 -27.26
C VAL A 845 10.21 -27.13 -27.01
N ASN A 846 10.09 -26.76 -25.74
CA ASN A 846 10.02 -25.37 -25.28
C ASN A 846 11.44 -24.88 -24.97
N LEU A 847 11.84 -23.72 -25.50
CA LEU A 847 13.20 -23.21 -25.38
C LEU A 847 13.61 -22.96 -23.92
N SER A 848 12.74 -22.36 -23.10
CA SER A 848 13.03 -22.08 -21.69
C SER A 848 13.22 -23.37 -20.89
N MET A 849 12.39 -24.39 -21.14
CA MET A 849 12.56 -25.71 -20.53
C MET A 849 13.83 -26.42 -21.00
N LEU A 850 14.18 -26.32 -22.29
CA LEU A 850 15.41 -26.89 -22.84
C LEU A 850 16.64 -26.28 -22.17
N VAL A 851 16.67 -24.96 -22.05
CA VAL A 851 17.79 -24.24 -21.45
C VAL A 851 17.96 -24.66 -19.99
N LEU A 852 16.87 -24.68 -19.22
CA LEU A 852 16.87 -25.11 -17.83
C LEU A 852 17.32 -26.57 -17.68
N ALA A 853 16.83 -27.46 -18.54
CA ALA A 853 17.18 -28.87 -18.54
C ALA A 853 18.65 -29.12 -18.86
N GLN A 854 19.20 -28.41 -19.86
CA GLN A 854 20.62 -28.45 -20.18
C GLN A 854 21.47 -27.92 -19.01
N ASP A 855 21.05 -26.83 -18.35
CA ASP A 855 21.77 -26.24 -17.22
C ASP A 855 21.77 -27.15 -15.99
N LEU A 856 20.69 -27.88 -15.75
CA LEU A 856 20.54 -28.83 -14.63
C LEU A 856 21.00 -30.26 -14.99
N ASN A 857 21.36 -30.51 -16.25
CA ASN A 857 21.62 -31.84 -16.81
C ASN A 857 20.46 -32.84 -16.55
N GLU A 858 19.22 -32.37 -16.63
CA GLU A 858 18.02 -33.17 -16.42
C GLU A 858 17.34 -33.52 -17.77
N PRO A 859 17.23 -34.82 -18.15
CA PRO A 859 16.72 -35.20 -19.47
C PRO A 859 15.19 -35.13 -19.62
N ARG A 860 14.45 -34.71 -18.59
CA ARG A 860 12.98 -34.69 -18.58
C ARG A 860 12.44 -33.34 -19.04
N VAL A 861 12.50 -33.09 -20.35
CA VAL A 861 11.99 -31.85 -20.98
C VAL A 861 10.70 -32.08 -21.78
N SER A 862 10.21 -33.32 -21.83
CA SER A 862 9.10 -33.65 -22.73
C SER A 862 7.78 -33.05 -22.27
N MET A 863 7.16 -32.28 -23.17
CA MET A 863 5.83 -31.68 -23.03
C MET A 863 4.69 -32.62 -23.49
N ALA A 864 5.01 -33.83 -23.97
CA ALA A 864 4.05 -34.80 -24.51
C ALA A 864 4.15 -36.16 -23.79
N ARG A 865 3.01 -36.81 -23.55
CA ARG A 865 2.97 -38.16 -22.96
C ARG A 865 3.54 -39.18 -23.95
N GLY A 866 4.63 -39.86 -23.58
CA GLY A 866 5.12 -41.05 -24.30
C GLY A 866 6.19 -40.81 -25.38
N THR A 867 6.67 -39.57 -25.57
CA THR A 867 7.85 -39.33 -26.41
C THR A 867 9.12 -39.65 -25.62
N SER A 868 10.02 -40.44 -26.22
CA SER A 868 11.31 -40.80 -25.63
C SER A 868 12.13 -39.54 -25.34
N ASN A 869 12.91 -39.57 -24.25
CA ASN A 869 13.85 -38.54 -23.81
C ASN A 869 14.38 -37.69 -24.97
N THR A 870 14.29 -36.36 -24.86
CA THR A 870 14.77 -35.34 -25.81
C THR A 870 16.30 -35.29 -25.86
N THR A 871 16.95 -36.45 -26.01
CA THR A 871 18.41 -36.60 -25.96
C THR A 871 19.10 -35.85 -27.08
N SER A 872 18.42 -35.70 -28.22
CA SER A 872 19.00 -34.98 -29.36
C SER A 872 19.14 -33.48 -29.03
N TRP A 873 18.08 -32.86 -28.49
CA TRP A 873 18.09 -31.45 -28.08
C TRP A 873 19.06 -31.19 -26.92
N MET A 874 19.22 -32.15 -26.01
CA MET A 874 20.20 -32.05 -24.91
C MET A 874 21.66 -31.99 -25.41
N GLN A 875 21.96 -32.57 -26.57
CA GLN A 875 23.31 -32.60 -27.14
C GLN A 875 23.61 -31.43 -28.08
N ASP A 876 22.59 -30.72 -28.55
CA ASP A 876 22.72 -29.65 -29.55
C ASP A 876 22.72 -28.26 -28.92
N THR A 877 23.87 -27.93 -28.30
CA THR A 877 24.09 -26.61 -27.70
C THR A 877 24.23 -25.49 -28.74
N THR A 878 24.52 -25.82 -30.01
CA THR A 878 24.65 -24.84 -31.10
C THR A 878 23.31 -24.24 -31.47
N VAL A 879 22.31 -25.09 -31.73
CA VAL A 879 20.95 -24.61 -32.01
C VAL A 879 20.39 -23.88 -30.81
N GLY A 880 20.52 -24.46 -29.60
CA GLY A 880 20.04 -23.81 -28.37
C GLY A 880 20.61 -22.40 -28.17
N ALA A 881 21.93 -22.23 -28.34
CA ALA A 881 22.57 -20.93 -28.25
C ALA A 881 22.09 -19.95 -29.33
N ALA A 882 21.93 -20.41 -30.58
CA ALA A 882 21.41 -19.56 -31.66
C ALA A 882 19.98 -19.06 -31.35
N LEU A 883 19.10 -19.92 -30.85
CA LEU A 883 17.72 -19.53 -30.48
C LEU A 883 17.69 -18.58 -29.28
N GLN A 884 18.55 -18.80 -28.28
CA GLN A 884 18.72 -17.87 -27.16
C GLN A 884 19.15 -16.48 -27.66
N VAL A 885 20.10 -16.42 -28.58
CA VAL A 885 20.58 -15.17 -29.17
C VAL A 885 19.51 -14.48 -30.03
N VAL A 886 18.72 -15.23 -30.81
CA VAL A 886 17.55 -14.69 -31.55
C VAL A 886 16.55 -13.98 -30.63
N ASN A 887 16.37 -14.50 -29.41
CA ASN A 887 15.52 -13.93 -28.38
C ASN A 887 16.19 -12.80 -27.58
N GLY A 888 17.44 -12.45 -27.89
CA GLY A 888 18.19 -11.38 -27.22
C GLY A 888 18.87 -11.78 -25.91
N ALA A 889 19.02 -13.08 -25.62
CA ALA A 889 19.69 -13.53 -24.41
C ALA A 889 21.19 -13.16 -24.44
N THR A 890 21.70 -12.62 -23.34
CA THR A 890 23.11 -12.21 -23.20
C THR A 890 23.95 -13.12 -22.29
N MET A 891 23.30 -14.07 -21.60
CA MET A 891 23.90 -14.96 -20.60
C MET A 891 23.56 -16.42 -20.94
N PHE A 892 24.54 -17.33 -20.82
CA PHE A 892 24.41 -18.72 -21.30
C PHE A 892 24.49 -19.79 -20.20
N GLY A 893 24.29 -19.41 -18.93
CA GLY A 893 24.17 -20.33 -17.79
C GLY A 893 25.05 -19.95 -16.58
N PRO A 894 25.04 -20.79 -15.52
CA PRO A 894 25.85 -20.56 -14.32
C PRO A 894 27.36 -20.62 -14.60
N LYS A 895 28.15 -19.87 -13.80
CA LYS A 895 29.62 -19.84 -13.90
C LYS A 895 30.18 -21.26 -13.69
N GLU A 896 31.17 -21.64 -14.50
CA GLU A 896 31.87 -22.94 -14.45
C GLU A 896 31.06 -24.17 -14.96
N SER A 897 29.97 -23.98 -15.71
CA SER A 897 29.25 -25.07 -16.39
C SER A 897 29.90 -25.47 -17.72
N VAL A 898 30.02 -26.78 -17.99
CA VAL A 898 30.49 -27.32 -19.28
C VAL A 898 29.56 -26.90 -20.43
N VAL A 899 28.25 -26.84 -20.17
CA VAL A 899 27.23 -26.44 -21.15
C VAL A 899 27.40 -24.97 -21.54
N LYS A 900 27.74 -24.12 -20.56
CA LYS A 900 28.03 -22.71 -20.80
C LYS A 900 29.18 -22.56 -21.80
N SER A 901 30.32 -23.22 -21.57
CA SER A 901 31.48 -23.14 -22.48
C SER A 901 31.16 -23.64 -23.89
N GLN A 902 30.28 -24.64 -24.03
CA GLN A 902 29.84 -25.11 -25.35
C GLN A 902 28.96 -24.08 -26.08
N ARG A 903 28.04 -23.41 -25.37
CA ARG A 903 27.22 -22.33 -25.93
C ARG A 903 28.07 -21.12 -26.31
N GLU A 904 29.01 -20.73 -25.46
CA GLU A 904 29.96 -19.64 -25.75
C GLU A 904 30.77 -19.94 -27.02
N ALA A 905 31.32 -21.15 -27.16
CA ALA A 905 32.04 -21.56 -28.36
C ALA A 905 31.16 -21.61 -29.63
N ALA A 906 29.87 -21.92 -29.49
CA ALA A 906 28.92 -21.84 -30.60
C ALA A 906 28.67 -20.38 -31.01
N VAL A 907 28.50 -19.48 -30.04
CA VAL A 907 28.31 -18.04 -30.26
C VAL A 907 29.56 -17.39 -30.87
N GLU A 908 30.75 -17.77 -30.41
CA GLU A 908 32.03 -17.32 -30.99
C GLU A 908 32.11 -17.59 -32.50
N LYS A 909 31.67 -18.78 -32.94
CA LYS A 909 31.61 -19.12 -34.38
C LYS A 909 30.63 -18.25 -35.14
N MET A 910 29.48 -17.91 -34.56
CA MET A 910 28.48 -17.03 -35.18
C MET A 910 29.00 -15.60 -35.37
N LEU A 911 29.98 -15.19 -34.53
CA LEU A 911 30.50 -13.83 -34.41
C LEU A 911 31.93 -13.66 -34.94
N ALA A 912 32.42 -14.59 -35.77
CA ALA A 912 33.80 -14.61 -36.25
C ALA A 912 34.22 -13.38 -37.10
N ASN A 913 33.26 -12.58 -37.60
CA ASN A 913 33.51 -11.34 -38.35
C ASN A 913 33.26 -10.11 -37.46
N SER A 914 34.09 -9.06 -37.59
CA SER A 914 33.87 -7.75 -36.97
C SER A 914 32.48 -7.17 -37.20
N ASP A 915 31.92 -7.31 -38.40
CA ASP A 915 30.57 -6.79 -38.71
C ASP A 915 29.49 -7.56 -37.96
N ALA A 916 29.71 -8.87 -37.73
CA ALA A 916 28.79 -9.72 -36.97
C ALA A 916 28.74 -9.30 -35.49
N ARG A 917 29.88 -8.90 -34.92
CA ARG A 917 29.97 -8.40 -33.53
C ARG A 917 29.19 -7.10 -33.34
N HIS A 918 29.27 -6.17 -34.30
CA HIS A 918 28.50 -4.93 -34.24
C HIS A 918 26.99 -5.19 -34.41
N ALA A 919 26.64 -6.02 -35.40
CA ALA A 919 25.26 -6.42 -35.64
C ALA A 919 24.63 -7.16 -34.44
N MET A 920 25.44 -7.91 -33.68
CA MET A 920 24.99 -8.60 -32.47
C MET A 920 24.54 -7.64 -31.38
N PHE A 921 25.26 -6.54 -31.16
CA PHE A 921 24.84 -5.51 -30.22
C PHE A 921 23.51 -4.87 -30.65
N GLU A 922 23.34 -4.59 -31.95
CA GLU A 922 22.09 -4.03 -32.48
C GLU A 922 20.92 -5.00 -32.35
N LEU A 923 21.14 -6.31 -32.55
CA LEU A 923 20.14 -7.34 -32.29
C LEU A 923 19.67 -7.30 -30.84
N VAL A 924 20.60 -7.36 -29.89
CA VAL A 924 20.30 -7.32 -28.45
C VAL A 924 19.61 -6.01 -28.08
N ALA A 925 20.03 -4.89 -28.67
CA ALA A 925 19.41 -3.58 -28.43
C ALA A 925 17.97 -3.51 -28.95
N SER A 926 17.69 -4.01 -30.15
CA SER A 926 16.33 -4.08 -30.71
C SER A 926 15.40 -5.01 -29.92
N ARG A 927 15.95 -6.05 -29.28
CA ARG A 927 15.20 -6.90 -28.33
C ARG A 927 14.95 -6.25 -26.97
N GLY A 928 15.37 -4.99 -26.76
CA GLY A 928 15.23 -4.29 -25.48
C GLY A 928 16.24 -4.72 -24.42
N GLU A 929 17.23 -5.52 -24.80
CA GLU A 929 18.19 -6.17 -23.91
C GLU A 929 19.56 -5.48 -23.88
N ALA A 930 19.69 -4.29 -24.51
CA ALA A 930 20.93 -3.48 -24.48
C ALA A 930 21.47 -3.25 -23.06
N ARG A 931 20.57 -3.12 -22.07
CA ARG A 931 20.94 -2.96 -20.65
C ARG A 931 21.66 -4.18 -20.06
N ASN A 932 21.43 -5.36 -20.61
CA ASN A 932 22.02 -6.63 -20.18
C ASN A 932 23.27 -7.01 -20.98
N TRP A 933 23.76 -6.13 -21.87
CA TRP A 933 24.99 -6.33 -22.63
C TRP A 933 26.25 -6.25 -21.76
N ASN A 934 26.46 -5.14 -21.06
CA ASN A 934 27.74 -4.88 -20.37
C ASN A 934 28.05 -5.94 -19.30
N ALA A 935 29.25 -6.54 -19.39
CA ALA A 935 29.72 -7.64 -18.55
C ALA A 935 28.87 -8.93 -18.65
N SER A 936 28.23 -9.13 -19.80
CA SER A 936 27.57 -10.39 -20.16
C SER A 936 28.50 -11.34 -20.89
N ASP A 937 28.11 -12.61 -20.99
CA ASP A 937 28.87 -13.62 -21.73
C ASP A 937 29.08 -13.19 -23.20
N LEU A 938 28.05 -12.60 -23.82
CA LEU A 938 28.10 -12.06 -25.19
C LEU A 938 29.07 -10.87 -25.35
N ASP A 939 29.11 -9.96 -24.37
CA ASP A 939 30.04 -8.83 -24.36
C ASP A 939 31.49 -9.32 -24.17
N PHE A 940 31.72 -10.29 -23.28
CA PHE A 940 33.03 -10.92 -23.14
C PHE A 940 33.49 -11.60 -24.44
N ILE A 941 32.61 -12.35 -25.12
CA ILE A 941 32.92 -12.98 -26.41
C ILE A 941 33.29 -11.94 -27.46
N CYS A 942 32.50 -10.88 -27.62
CA CYS A 942 32.76 -9.83 -28.61
C CYS A 942 34.09 -9.12 -28.35
N ASN A 943 34.39 -8.81 -27.09
CA ASN A 943 35.65 -8.15 -26.72
C ASN A 943 36.86 -9.07 -26.91
N ASN A 944 36.76 -10.34 -26.50
CA ASN A 944 37.86 -11.31 -26.66
C ASN A 944 38.21 -11.53 -28.13
N LEU A 945 37.21 -11.69 -29.00
CA LEU A 945 37.43 -11.84 -30.44
C LEU A 945 38.01 -10.56 -31.06
N SER A 946 37.63 -9.38 -30.58
CA SER A 946 38.16 -8.11 -31.08
C SER A 946 39.64 -7.92 -30.70
N VAL A 947 40.04 -8.35 -29.50
CA VAL A 947 41.46 -8.37 -29.08
C VAL A 947 42.28 -9.34 -29.93
N LEU A 948 41.72 -10.49 -30.32
CA LEU A 948 42.40 -11.47 -31.18
C LEU A 948 42.60 -10.97 -32.62
N ASP A 949 41.76 -10.06 -33.12
CA ASP A 949 41.93 -9.45 -34.45
C ASP A 949 42.97 -8.30 -34.46
N GLU A 950 43.22 -7.68 -33.30
CA GLU A 950 44.24 -6.62 -33.12
C GLU A 950 45.65 -7.17 -32.84
N MET A 951 45.77 -8.46 -32.51
CA MET A 951 47.03 -9.21 -32.31
C MET A 951 47.50 -9.90 -33.59
#